data_AF-A0A962Z5H5-F1
#
_entry.id   AF-A0A962Z5H5-F1
#
_cell.length_a   1.000
_cell.length_b   1.000
_cell.length_c   1.000
_cell.angle_alpha   90.00
_cell.angle_beta   90.00
_cell.angle_gamma   90.00
#
_symmetry.space_group_name_H-M   'P 1'
#
loop_
_entity.id
_entity.type
_entity.pdbx_description
1 polymer ?
#
loop_
_entity_poly.entity_id
_entity_poly.type
_entity_poly.pdbx_seq_one_letter_code
_entity_poly.pdbx_strand_id
1 'polypeptide(L)'
;VEGSKGGFRITLRGGEMVEAAHVVMAIGDQGELRKVGVPGDDLPCVQYQLDDPEAFAGETIVVIGGGDSAIENAVALARQNRVYIAYRRAEWARAKSGNITAVEKAAQGDSLDILFSTSPERIEPGRIILRTPEGSREIAIDRVIARLGGIPPRGFLERCGIRFPADRNARIPELSVTYEANVEGLYVIGAPAGAPVIKQCMNQGYEVIETISGHPVEPADQPILAEKLAGLPGRPSVDEALVLIRDQLPLFDELTTLQLREFLLDSDTHLLFRGEPVTRTGGRAGTILLIGDGIVQLDLTDKSGATQTVTRTTGDFIGDVGFTSGQRRTSNVRAATDCVLIEMARRSVIKLLASSARARSIFERTIIIRQLQDSLSGDLSEADLQPLIDTAEVRRFAAGDLLIREGTTDDQNIYFIRSGSVTISSSADGRETVFGVEPAGSIVGEMALLYNRPRTADVTASVDTEALLIDGAAFKPFLDARPDLRVKIDQAVHDRVLRGVAYQQDPWRGAVADFLVEQGIGEATNALLIDESLCVRCDNCEVACAETHDGIARLDREAGPTFRQLHVPVSCRHCENPHCMADCPPNALHRDEKGEVWIDKTCIGCGNCSENCPYGVIRMAVPAPKKPGLLQWLLFGRGSGPGEDKLAGKAKKAGAGGGDLPKKAMKCDLCRGTRGGPACVRACPTGAAIRISPNDYFRSMTEIPS
;
A
#
# COMPACT_ATOMS: atom_id res chain seq x y z
N VAL A 1 -34.13 16.26 -22.97
CA VAL A 1 -35.28 15.33 -22.87
C VAL A 1 -36.24 15.98 -21.90
N GLU A 2 -37.49 16.16 -22.30
CA GLU A 2 -38.52 16.83 -21.51
C GLU A 2 -39.80 16.00 -21.50
N GLY A 3 -40.60 16.09 -20.44
CA GLY A 3 -41.87 15.37 -20.29
C GLY A 3 -41.80 14.21 -19.29
N SER A 4 -42.78 13.32 -19.38
CA SER A 4 -42.96 12.13 -18.54
C SER A 4 -43.57 11.00 -19.38
N LYS A 5 -43.75 9.83 -18.75
CA LYS A 5 -44.35 8.62 -19.34
C LYS A 5 -45.55 8.94 -20.24
N GLY A 6 -45.50 8.43 -21.46
CA GLY A 6 -46.53 8.62 -22.50
C GLY A 6 -46.40 9.90 -23.32
N GLY A 7 -45.45 10.81 -23.02
CA GLY A 7 -45.35 12.10 -23.69
C GLY A 7 -43.96 12.75 -23.63
N PHE A 8 -42.88 11.97 -23.75
CA PHE A 8 -41.54 12.54 -23.82
C PHE A 8 -41.31 13.24 -25.15
N ARG A 9 -40.61 14.38 -25.10
CA ARG A 9 -40.07 15.10 -26.24
C ARG A 9 -38.55 15.14 -26.17
N ILE A 10 -37.89 14.70 -27.22
CA ILE A 10 -36.44 14.56 -27.32
C ILE A 10 -35.95 15.43 -28.47
N THR A 11 -35.25 16.52 -28.14
CA THR A 11 -34.61 17.39 -29.14
C THR A 11 -33.23 16.84 -29.50
N LEU A 12 -33.04 16.50 -30.78
CA LEU A 12 -31.77 16.04 -31.33
C LEU A 12 -30.83 17.22 -31.64
N ARG A 13 -29.53 16.94 -31.84
CA ARG A 13 -28.52 17.98 -32.15
C ARG A 13 -28.88 18.82 -33.39
N GLY A 14 -29.58 18.23 -34.36
CA GLY A 14 -30.04 18.92 -35.57
C GLY A 14 -31.30 19.78 -35.38
N GLY A 15 -31.87 19.84 -34.17
CA GLY A 15 -33.11 20.57 -33.88
C GLY A 15 -34.40 19.77 -34.12
N GLU A 16 -34.31 18.57 -34.71
CA GLU A 16 -35.43 17.64 -34.86
C GLU A 16 -35.95 17.18 -33.49
N MET A 17 -37.27 16.97 -33.39
CA MET A 17 -37.94 16.51 -32.19
C MET A 17 -38.50 15.10 -32.39
N VAL A 18 -38.18 14.20 -31.46
CA VAL A 18 -38.71 12.83 -31.41
C VAL A 18 -39.62 12.68 -30.20
N GLU A 19 -40.77 12.03 -30.37
CA GLU A 19 -41.69 11.69 -29.28
C GLU A 19 -41.51 10.23 -28.84
N ALA A 20 -41.62 9.98 -27.53
CA ALA A 20 -41.51 8.63 -26.98
C ALA A 20 -42.43 8.43 -25.78
N ALA A 21 -42.95 7.21 -25.62
CA ALA A 21 -43.71 6.84 -24.42
C ALA A 21 -42.80 6.59 -23.20
N HIS A 22 -41.59 6.06 -23.44
CA HIS A 22 -40.57 5.78 -22.43
C HIS A 22 -39.19 6.20 -22.95
N VAL A 23 -38.28 6.52 -22.04
CA VAL A 23 -36.88 6.85 -22.39
C VAL A 23 -35.94 6.01 -21.53
N VAL A 24 -35.02 5.29 -22.17
CA VAL A 24 -33.94 4.55 -21.50
C VAL A 24 -32.61 5.21 -21.84
N MET A 25 -31.95 5.78 -20.84
CA MET A 25 -30.65 6.44 -20.95
C MET A 25 -29.54 5.43 -20.66
N ALA A 26 -29.02 4.81 -21.72
CA ALA A 26 -27.85 3.92 -21.65
C ALA A 26 -26.56 4.73 -21.87
N ILE A 27 -25.96 5.21 -20.78
CA ILE A 27 -24.86 6.17 -20.85
C ILE A 27 -23.60 5.58 -20.19
N GLY A 28 -22.45 5.75 -20.84
CA GLY A 28 -21.14 5.39 -20.29
C GLY A 28 -20.55 6.48 -19.38
N ASP A 29 -19.32 6.29 -18.93
CA ASP A 29 -18.57 7.32 -18.21
C ASP A 29 -18.04 8.42 -19.15
N GLN A 30 -18.05 8.17 -20.46
CA GLN A 30 -17.55 9.01 -21.56
C GLN A 30 -18.39 10.28 -21.84
N GLY A 31 -18.98 10.91 -20.83
CA GLY A 31 -19.68 12.20 -20.98
C GLY A 31 -18.68 13.30 -21.32
N GLU A 32 -17.93 13.75 -20.31
CA GLU A 32 -16.75 14.60 -20.50
C GLU A 32 -15.50 13.79 -20.15
N LEU A 33 -14.55 13.69 -21.09
CA LEU A 33 -13.25 13.08 -20.81
C LEU A 33 -12.49 13.96 -19.82
N ARG A 34 -11.91 13.36 -18.78
CA ARG A 34 -11.01 14.11 -17.89
C ARG A 34 -9.81 14.57 -18.70
N LYS A 35 -9.59 15.88 -18.71
CA LYS A 35 -8.42 16.50 -19.34
C LYS A 35 -7.17 16.35 -18.47
N VAL A 36 -6.00 16.45 -19.09
CA VAL A 36 -4.73 16.41 -18.35
C VAL A 36 -4.61 17.64 -17.44
N GLY A 37 -5.11 18.80 -17.88
CA GLY A 37 -5.21 20.00 -17.05
C GLY A 37 -3.88 20.72 -16.85
N VAL A 38 -2.96 20.58 -17.80
CA VAL A 38 -1.63 21.22 -17.80
C VAL A 38 -1.48 22.10 -19.05
N PRO A 39 -0.58 23.10 -19.05
CA PRO A 39 -0.29 23.86 -20.26
C PRO A 39 0.07 22.93 -21.44
N GLY A 40 -0.61 23.11 -22.58
CA GLY A 40 -0.42 22.31 -23.80
C GLY A 40 -1.23 21.02 -23.88
N ASP A 41 -2.20 20.79 -22.99
CA ASP A 41 -3.08 19.61 -23.02
C ASP A 41 -4.14 19.60 -24.15
N ASP A 42 -4.16 20.66 -24.95
CA ASP A 42 -4.99 20.87 -26.14
C ASP A 42 -4.18 20.79 -27.46
N LEU A 43 -2.87 20.53 -27.37
CA LEU A 43 -2.02 20.37 -28.55
C LEU A 43 -2.47 19.18 -29.42
N PRO A 44 -2.31 19.26 -30.76
CA PRO A 44 -2.73 18.18 -31.67
C PRO A 44 -2.09 16.81 -31.41
N CYS A 45 -0.94 16.77 -30.74
CA CYS A 45 -0.28 15.53 -30.35
C CYS A 45 -0.91 14.84 -29.14
N VAL A 46 -1.85 15.50 -28.45
CA VAL A 46 -2.55 14.97 -27.27
C VAL A 46 -3.90 14.39 -27.67
N GLN A 47 -4.08 13.09 -27.44
CA GLN A 47 -5.30 12.36 -27.74
C GLN A 47 -5.86 11.77 -26.44
N TYR A 48 -7.18 11.87 -26.26
CA TYR A 48 -7.87 11.35 -25.06
C TYR A 48 -8.54 9.98 -25.30
N GLN A 49 -8.47 9.51 -26.54
CA GLN A 49 -8.94 8.21 -26.99
C GLN A 49 -7.89 7.63 -27.94
N LEU A 50 -7.88 6.31 -28.05
CA LEU A 50 -7.06 5.56 -29.00
C LEU A 50 -8.00 4.59 -29.70
N ASP A 51 -8.25 4.84 -30.99
CA ASP A 51 -9.17 4.03 -31.78
C ASP A 51 -8.47 2.76 -32.29
N ASP A 52 -7.29 2.92 -32.87
CA ASP A 52 -6.49 1.82 -33.41
C ASP A 52 -5.01 1.98 -33.00
N PRO A 53 -4.46 1.10 -32.15
CA PRO A 53 -3.05 1.12 -31.80
C PRO A 53 -2.12 0.75 -32.97
N GLU A 54 -2.62 0.03 -33.99
CA GLU A 54 -1.82 -0.39 -35.16
C GLU A 54 -1.62 0.75 -36.17
N ALA A 55 -2.37 1.86 -36.03
CA ALA A 55 -2.20 3.06 -36.84
C ALA A 55 -0.88 3.82 -36.56
N PHE A 56 -0.18 3.49 -35.48
CA PHE A 56 1.05 4.16 -35.03
C PHE A 56 2.21 3.18 -34.97
N ALA A 57 3.33 3.53 -35.60
CA ALA A 57 4.54 2.70 -35.62
C ALA A 57 5.81 3.56 -35.64
N GLY A 58 6.82 3.14 -34.88
CA GLY A 58 8.12 3.81 -34.78
C GLY A 58 8.12 5.10 -33.96
N GLU A 59 7.07 5.36 -33.18
CA GLU A 59 6.91 6.60 -32.43
C GLU A 59 7.35 6.48 -30.97
N THR A 60 7.61 7.62 -30.33
CA THR A 60 7.70 7.75 -28.88
C THR A 60 6.40 8.30 -28.32
N ILE A 61 5.68 7.45 -27.56
CA ILE A 61 4.33 7.75 -27.09
C ILE A 61 4.28 7.72 -25.57
N VAL A 62 3.73 8.77 -24.96
CA VAL A 62 3.47 8.80 -23.51
C VAL A 62 2.00 8.56 -23.25
N VAL A 63 1.67 7.43 -22.63
CA VAL A 63 0.33 7.10 -22.16
C VAL A 63 0.15 7.64 -20.73
N ILE A 64 -0.82 8.51 -20.49
CA ILE A 64 -1.09 9.06 -19.16
C ILE A 64 -2.31 8.35 -18.57
N GLY A 65 -2.11 7.63 -17.46
CA GLY A 65 -3.19 6.93 -16.76
C GLY A 65 -2.74 5.61 -16.15
N GLY A 66 -3.60 5.04 -15.28
CA GLY A 66 -3.32 3.75 -14.62
C GLY A 66 -4.56 2.89 -14.38
N GLY A 67 -5.57 3.06 -15.24
CA GLY A 67 -6.70 2.15 -15.34
C GLY A 67 -6.50 1.12 -16.45
N ASP A 68 -7.42 0.16 -16.55
CA ASP A 68 -7.38 -0.92 -17.55
C ASP A 68 -7.13 -0.41 -18.97
N SER A 69 -7.90 0.59 -19.44
CA SER A 69 -7.73 1.12 -20.79
C SER A 69 -6.39 1.81 -21.03
N ALA A 70 -5.79 2.43 -20.02
CA ALA A 70 -4.47 3.03 -20.14
C ALA A 70 -3.40 1.95 -20.37
N ILE A 71 -3.49 0.88 -19.57
CA ILE A 71 -2.59 -0.27 -19.65
C ILE A 71 -2.76 -1.00 -20.98
N GLU A 72 -4.00 -1.30 -21.38
CA GLU A 72 -4.29 -1.97 -22.65
C GLU A 72 -3.75 -1.18 -23.84
N ASN A 73 -3.92 0.14 -23.84
CA ASN A 73 -3.36 1.02 -24.87
C ASN A 73 -1.83 1.02 -24.84
N ALA A 74 -1.20 1.13 -23.68
CA ALA A 74 0.26 1.12 -23.57
C ALA A 74 0.86 -0.21 -24.07
N VAL A 75 0.29 -1.34 -23.67
CA VAL A 75 0.74 -2.68 -24.10
C VAL A 75 0.53 -2.89 -25.60
N ALA A 76 -0.59 -2.42 -26.15
CA ALA A 76 -0.86 -2.54 -27.58
C ALA A 76 0.10 -1.68 -28.41
N LEU A 77 0.31 -0.42 -28.01
CA LEU A 77 1.22 0.51 -28.69
C LEU A 77 2.68 0.06 -28.61
N ALA A 78 3.11 -0.54 -27.49
CA ALA A 78 4.47 -0.99 -27.28
C ALA A 78 4.93 -2.10 -28.24
N ARG A 79 4.01 -2.73 -28.99
CA ARG A 79 4.36 -3.73 -30.01
C ARG A 79 5.15 -3.14 -31.17
N GLN A 80 4.97 -1.85 -31.46
CA GLN A 80 5.55 -1.18 -32.63
C GLN A 80 6.18 0.18 -32.31
N ASN A 81 6.11 0.62 -31.05
CA ASN A 81 6.50 1.96 -30.61
C ASN A 81 7.32 1.91 -29.33
N ARG A 82 8.02 3.00 -29.03
CA ARG A 82 8.59 3.26 -27.70
C ARG A 82 7.54 3.92 -26.83
N VAL A 83 7.13 3.24 -25.76
CA VAL A 83 6.03 3.70 -24.91
C VAL A 83 6.51 4.02 -23.51
N TYR A 84 6.01 5.11 -22.95
CA TYR A 84 6.10 5.42 -21.52
C TYR A 84 4.69 5.45 -20.96
N ILE A 85 4.38 4.70 -19.91
CA ILE A 85 3.12 4.84 -19.18
C ILE A 85 3.35 5.61 -17.88
N ALA A 86 2.80 6.83 -17.80
CA ALA A 86 2.92 7.71 -16.64
C ALA A 86 1.67 7.59 -15.75
N TYR A 87 1.90 7.25 -14.48
CA TYR A 87 0.83 7.14 -13.49
C TYR A 87 1.19 7.84 -12.18
N ARG A 88 0.29 8.71 -11.72
CA ARG A 88 0.48 9.56 -10.53
C ARG A 88 0.55 8.85 -9.18
N ARG A 89 0.26 7.55 -9.12
CA ARG A 89 0.31 6.76 -7.88
C ARG A 89 1.54 5.87 -7.90
N ALA A 90 1.96 5.42 -6.72
CA ALA A 90 3.09 4.49 -6.57
C ALA A 90 2.80 3.09 -7.09
N GLU A 91 1.51 2.70 -7.21
CA GLU A 91 1.09 1.37 -7.64
C GLU A 91 -0.21 1.41 -8.46
N TRP A 92 -0.49 0.34 -9.22
CA TRP A 92 -1.71 0.13 -10.01
C TRP A 92 -2.97 -0.05 -9.14
N ALA A 93 -3.48 1.03 -8.57
CA ALA A 93 -4.59 0.97 -7.63
C ALA A 93 -5.96 0.56 -8.21
N ARG A 94 -6.12 0.56 -9.55
CA ARG A 94 -7.44 0.40 -10.21
C ARG A 94 -7.49 -0.65 -11.31
N ALA A 95 -6.35 -1.11 -11.80
CA ALA A 95 -6.31 -2.04 -12.93
C ALA A 95 -6.53 -3.49 -12.49
N LYS A 96 -7.06 -4.32 -13.40
CA LYS A 96 -7.22 -5.76 -13.20
C LYS A 96 -5.86 -6.44 -13.18
N SER A 97 -5.74 -7.50 -12.39
CA SER A 97 -4.50 -8.29 -12.26
C SER A 97 -3.97 -8.78 -13.61
N GLY A 98 -4.83 -9.22 -14.53
CA GLY A 98 -4.43 -9.63 -15.88
C GLY A 98 -3.78 -8.50 -16.69
N ASN A 99 -4.30 -7.27 -16.58
CA ASN A 99 -3.73 -6.10 -17.25
C ASN A 99 -2.42 -5.67 -16.59
N ILE A 100 -2.35 -5.70 -15.25
CA ILE A 100 -1.11 -5.45 -14.50
C ILE A 100 -0.01 -6.42 -14.95
N THR A 101 -0.30 -7.72 -14.98
CA THR A 101 0.65 -8.72 -15.47
C THR A 101 1.05 -8.47 -16.93
N ALA A 102 0.13 -8.02 -17.78
CA ALA A 102 0.44 -7.72 -19.18
C ALA A 102 1.38 -6.52 -19.33
N VAL A 103 1.16 -5.42 -18.60
CA VAL A 103 2.03 -4.24 -18.66
C VAL A 103 3.38 -4.48 -18.02
N GLU A 104 3.43 -5.18 -16.89
CA GLU A 104 4.69 -5.57 -16.25
C GLU A 104 5.50 -6.49 -17.17
N LYS A 105 4.85 -7.45 -17.84
CA LYS A 105 5.52 -8.31 -18.83
C LYS A 105 6.03 -7.49 -20.02
N ALA A 106 5.25 -6.54 -20.52
CA ALA A 106 5.68 -5.66 -21.61
C ALA A 106 6.87 -4.77 -21.19
N ALA A 107 6.91 -4.32 -19.93
CA ALA A 107 7.98 -3.51 -19.37
C ALA A 107 9.29 -4.27 -19.13
N GLN A 108 9.28 -5.61 -19.21
CA GLN A 108 10.52 -6.40 -19.15
C GLN A 108 11.34 -6.30 -20.44
N GLY A 109 10.75 -5.82 -21.54
CA GLY A 109 11.46 -5.50 -22.77
C GLY A 109 11.75 -3.99 -22.89
N ASP A 110 12.54 -3.60 -23.91
CA ASP A 110 12.97 -2.21 -24.08
C ASP A 110 11.89 -1.28 -24.67
N SER A 111 10.71 -1.81 -25.02
CA SER A 111 9.66 -1.08 -25.72
C SER A 111 8.73 -0.28 -24.80
N LEU A 112 8.65 -0.60 -23.50
CA LEU A 112 7.72 0.05 -22.57
C LEU A 112 8.40 0.37 -21.24
N ASP A 113 8.32 1.63 -20.79
CA ASP A 113 8.73 2.03 -19.44
C ASP A 113 7.50 2.42 -18.60
N ILE A 114 7.48 1.97 -17.34
CA ILE A 114 6.46 2.37 -16.36
C ILE A 114 7.03 3.51 -15.51
N LEU A 115 6.32 4.61 -15.42
CA LEU A 115 6.68 5.78 -14.61
C LEU A 115 5.62 5.98 -13.51
N PHE A 116 5.87 5.41 -12.33
CA PHE A 116 5.03 5.60 -11.14
C PHE A 116 5.30 6.93 -10.46
N SER A 117 4.37 7.33 -9.58
CA SER A 117 4.41 8.61 -8.85
C SER A 117 4.71 9.80 -9.78
N THR A 118 4.27 9.70 -11.03
CA THR A 118 4.63 10.61 -12.10
C THR A 118 3.40 11.31 -12.65
N SER A 119 3.45 12.64 -12.73
CA SER A 119 2.36 13.46 -13.26
C SER A 119 2.87 14.43 -14.33
N PRO A 120 2.09 14.73 -15.37
CA PRO A 120 2.43 15.77 -16.33
C PRO A 120 2.54 17.14 -15.66
N GLU A 121 3.54 17.93 -16.04
CA GLU A 121 3.68 19.33 -15.61
C GLU A 121 3.31 20.31 -16.73
N ARG A 122 3.79 20.04 -17.95
CA ARG A 122 3.38 20.74 -19.18
C ARG A 122 3.72 19.91 -20.41
N ILE A 123 3.03 20.18 -21.51
CA ILE A 123 3.23 19.54 -22.81
C ILE A 123 3.61 20.64 -23.82
N GLU A 124 4.63 20.38 -24.62
CA GLU A 124 5.08 21.28 -25.68
C GLU A 124 5.18 20.51 -27.00
N PRO A 125 5.23 21.20 -28.16
CA PRO A 125 5.45 20.51 -29.43
C PRO A 125 6.73 19.66 -29.40
N GLY A 126 6.58 18.34 -29.57
CA GLY A 126 7.68 17.38 -29.61
C GLY A 126 8.22 16.90 -28.26
N ARG A 127 7.69 17.37 -27.12
CA ARG A 127 8.16 16.95 -25.78
C ARG A 127 7.11 17.10 -24.69
N ILE A 128 7.27 16.31 -23.63
CA ILE A 128 6.49 16.42 -22.39
C ILE A 128 7.43 16.55 -21.20
N ILE A 129 7.06 17.43 -20.26
CA ILE A 129 7.75 17.59 -19.00
C ILE A 129 6.90 16.90 -17.93
N LEU A 130 7.49 15.91 -17.27
CA LEU A 130 6.87 15.12 -16.22
C LEU A 130 7.51 15.45 -14.87
N ARG A 131 6.70 15.55 -13.83
CA ARG A 131 7.15 15.54 -12.44
C ARG A 131 7.27 14.11 -11.96
N THR A 132 8.48 13.70 -11.61
CA THR A 132 8.84 12.36 -11.10
C THR A 132 9.37 12.47 -9.66
N PRO A 133 9.48 11.35 -8.90
CA PRO A 133 10.08 11.36 -7.57
C PRO A 133 11.50 11.93 -7.54
N GLU A 134 12.27 11.75 -8.62
CA GLU A 134 13.65 12.24 -8.75
C GLU A 134 13.72 13.70 -9.26
N GLY A 135 12.57 14.37 -9.46
CA GLY A 135 12.47 15.73 -9.95
C GLY A 135 11.79 15.85 -11.32
N SER A 136 12.02 16.95 -12.03
CA SER A 136 11.44 17.15 -13.37
C SER A 136 12.21 16.38 -14.44
N ARG A 137 11.50 15.61 -15.25
CA ARG A 137 12.03 14.81 -16.35
C ARG A 137 11.40 15.22 -17.68
N GLU A 138 12.24 15.50 -18.67
CA GLU A 138 11.81 15.80 -20.04
C GLU A 138 11.87 14.53 -20.90
N ILE A 139 10.84 14.28 -21.69
CA ILE A 139 10.77 13.17 -22.64
C ILE A 139 10.38 13.73 -24.02
N ALA A 140 11.19 13.44 -25.03
CA ALA A 140 10.82 13.71 -26.42
C ALA A 140 9.67 12.79 -26.83
N ILE A 141 8.62 13.34 -27.43
CA ILE A 141 7.41 12.59 -27.76
C ILE A 141 6.89 12.98 -29.14
N ASP A 142 6.33 11.99 -29.82
CA ASP A 142 5.48 12.20 -30.99
C ASP A 142 4.03 12.44 -30.56
N ARG A 143 3.57 11.70 -29.53
CA ARG A 143 2.17 11.74 -29.06
C ARG A 143 2.02 11.52 -27.57
N VAL A 144 0.91 12.02 -27.05
CA VAL A 144 0.39 11.72 -25.71
C VAL A 144 -0.97 11.07 -25.83
N ILE A 145 -1.15 9.91 -25.21
CA ILE A 145 -2.45 9.23 -25.12
C ILE A 145 -2.95 9.32 -23.66
N ALA A 146 -3.86 10.24 -23.38
CA ALA A 146 -4.41 10.48 -22.05
C ALA A 146 -5.65 9.60 -21.79
N ARG A 147 -5.51 8.57 -20.94
CA ARG A 147 -6.58 7.66 -20.51
C ARG A 147 -6.94 7.89 -19.04
N LEU A 148 -7.55 9.05 -18.80
CA LEU A 148 -7.86 9.57 -17.44
C LEU A 148 -9.27 9.21 -16.93
N GLY A 149 -10.03 8.47 -17.74
CA GLY A 149 -11.43 8.13 -17.51
C GLY A 149 -12.38 9.30 -17.79
N GLY A 150 -13.67 9.02 -17.81
CA GLY A 150 -14.68 10.04 -18.02
C GLY A 150 -15.36 10.53 -16.75
N ILE A 151 -16.03 11.67 -16.87
CA ILE A 151 -16.97 12.20 -15.89
C ILE A 151 -18.38 11.87 -16.39
N PRO A 152 -19.19 11.13 -15.60
CA PRO A 152 -20.58 10.89 -15.94
C PRO A 152 -21.31 12.22 -16.20
N PRO A 153 -22.22 12.29 -17.18
CA PRO A 153 -22.80 13.56 -17.62
C PRO A 153 -23.91 14.05 -16.67
N ARG A 154 -23.58 14.31 -15.40
CA ARG A 154 -24.50 14.75 -14.35
C ARG A 154 -25.34 15.94 -14.77
N GLY A 155 -24.71 16.99 -15.31
CA GLY A 155 -25.44 18.19 -15.74
C GLY A 155 -26.45 17.91 -16.85
N PHE A 156 -26.23 16.90 -17.71
CA PHE A 156 -27.24 16.47 -18.69
C PHE A 156 -28.41 15.75 -18.00
N LEU A 157 -28.13 14.86 -17.06
CA LEU A 157 -29.15 14.14 -16.30
C LEU A 157 -30.03 15.10 -15.47
N GLU A 158 -29.42 16.08 -14.79
CA GLU A 158 -30.13 17.13 -14.05
C GLU A 158 -31.03 17.96 -14.98
N ARG A 159 -30.55 18.33 -16.18
CA ARG A 159 -31.37 19.01 -17.19
C ARG A 159 -32.55 18.17 -17.70
N CYS A 160 -32.47 16.84 -17.59
CA CYS A 160 -33.58 15.95 -17.90
C CYS A 160 -34.56 15.78 -16.72
N GLY A 161 -34.38 16.51 -15.63
CA GLY A 161 -35.25 16.46 -14.44
C GLY A 161 -34.88 15.37 -13.43
N ILE A 162 -33.76 14.67 -13.63
CA ILE A 162 -33.29 13.62 -12.72
C ILE A 162 -32.67 14.26 -11.48
N ARG A 163 -33.06 13.76 -10.30
CA ARG A 163 -32.53 14.17 -9.00
C ARG A 163 -31.36 13.30 -8.57
N PHE A 164 -30.44 13.93 -7.86
CA PHE A 164 -29.33 13.28 -7.18
C PHE A 164 -29.52 13.44 -5.67
N PRO A 165 -28.96 12.54 -4.85
CA PRO A 165 -28.93 12.69 -3.41
C PRO A 165 -28.37 14.06 -2.99
N ALA A 166 -28.77 14.53 -1.80
CA ALA A 166 -28.39 15.86 -1.28
C ALA A 166 -26.87 16.07 -1.13
N ASP A 167 -26.09 14.99 -1.03
CA ASP A 167 -24.63 15.07 -1.11
C ASP A 167 -24.20 15.57 -2.49
N ARG A 168 -23.54 16.72 -2.52
CA ARG A 168 -22.99 17.34 -3.74
C ARG A 168 -21.95 16.42 -4.43
N ASN A 169 -21.36 15.47 -3.70
CA ASN A 169 -20.43 14.48 -4.24
C ASN A 169 -21.10 13.20 -4.75
N ALA A 170 -22.42 13.04 -4.60
CA ALA A 170 -23.15 11.89 -5.10
C ALA A 170 -22.98 11.74 -6.62
N ARG A 171 -22.50 10.56 -7.04
CA ARG A 171 -22.20 10.26 -8.44
C ARG A 171 -23.35 9.57 -9.18
N ILE A 172 -24.29 9.00 -8.45
CA ILE A 172 -25.39 8.18 -8.94
C ILE A 172 -26.70 8.92 -8.61
N PRO A 173 -27.63 9.02 -9.57
CA PRO A 173 -28.94 9.62 -9.31
C PRO A 173 -29.81 8.72 -8.43
N GLU A 174 -30.91 9.26 -7.92
CA GLU A 174 -31.91 8.45 -7.23
C GLU A 174 -32.64 7.56 -8.24
N LEU A 175 -32.41 6.25 -8.16
CA LEU A 175 -32.99 5.25 -9.05
C LEU A 175 -33.75 4.19 -8.26
N SER A 176 -34.85 3.69 -8.83
CA SER A 176 -35.54 2.49 -8.35
C SER A 176 -34.69 1.23 -8.59
N VAL A 177 -35.13 0.10 -8.04
CA VAL A 177 -34.53 -1.22 -8.31
C VAL A 177 -34.64 -1.65 -9.78
N THR A 178 -35.58 -1.05 -10.52
CA THR A 178 -35.75 -1.23 -11.97
C THR A 178 -35.10 -0.12 -12.79
N TYR A 179 -34.19 0.65 -12.17
CA TYR A 179 -33.41 1.72 -12.80
C TYR A 179 -34.25 2.92 -13.27
N GLU A 180 -35.48 3.06 -12.78
CA GLU A 180 -36.35 4.21 -13.08
C GLU A 180 -35.93 5.40 -12.21
N ALA A 181 -35.77 6.56 -12.83
CA ALA A 181 -35.49 7.80 -12.13
C ALA A 181 -36.77 8.40 -11.52
N ASN A 182 -36.63 9.52 -10.80
CA ASN A 182 -37.78 10.27 -10.28
C ASN A 182 -38.70 10.86 -11.36
N VAL A 183 -38.35 10.77 -12.64
CA VAL A 183 -39.19 11.17 -13.77
C VAL A 183 -39.84 9.91 -14.31
N GLU A 184 -41.16 9.78 -14.13
CA GLU A 184 -41.91 8.57 -14.51
C GLU A 184 -41.68 8.23 -16.00
N GLY A 185 -41.34 6.97 -16.28
CA GLY A 185 -41.02 6.47 -17.62
C GLY A 185 -39.62 6.78 -18.14
N LEU A 186 -38.76 7.40 -17.31
CA LEU A 186 -37.36 7.70 -17.62
C LEU A 186 -36.43 6.77 -16.82
N TYR A 187 -35.67 5.94 -17.53
CA TYR A 187 -34.76 4.94 -16.95
C TYR A 187 -33.31 5.32 -17.22
N VAL A 188 -32.40 4.99 -16.30
CA VAL A 188 -30.95 5.26 -16.44
C VAL A 188 -30.17 3.99 -16.17
N ILE A 189 -29.37 3.55 -17.15
CA ILE A 189 -28.54 2.34 -17.04
C ILE A 189 -27.08 2.65 -17.40
N GLY A 190 -26.17 1.75 -17.03
CA GLY A 190 -24.74 1.88 -17.26
C GLY A 190 -24.00 2.63 -16.17
N ALA A 191 -22.97 3.40 -16.54
CA ALA A 191 -22.06 4.01 -15.57
C ALA A 191 -22.75 5.01 -14.61
N PRO A 192 -23.72 5.85 -15.04
CA PRO A 192 -24.46 6.70 -14.11
C PRO A 192 -25.33 5.93 -13.12
N ALA A 193 -25.73 4.69 -13.43
CA ALA A 193 -26.46 3.81 -12.52
C ALA A 193 -25.57 3.02 -11.56
N GLY A 194 -24.25 3.30 -11.55
CA GLY A 194 -23.27 2.63 -10.71
C GLY A 194 -22.58 1.43 -11.34
N ALA A 195 -22.97 0.99 -12.53
CA ALA A 195 -22.40 -0.20 -13.18
C ALA A 195 -21.59 0.16 -14.44
N PRO A 196 -20.28 0.50 -14.33
CA PRO A 196 -19.46 0.92 -15.47
C PRO A 196 -19.01 -0.23 -16.38
N VAL A 197 -19.62 -1.42 -16.30
CA VAL A 197 -19.25 -2.60 -17.09
C VAL A 197 -20.32 -2.86 -18.17
N ILE A 198 -19.89 -2.92 -19.44
CA ILE A 198 -20.80 -3.12 -20.60
C ILE A 198 -21.71 -4.34 -20.40
N LYS A 199 -21.16 -5.48 -19.95
CA LYS A 199 -21.94 -6.69 -19.69
C LYS A 199 -23.08 -6.46 -18.68
N GLN A 200 -22.81 -5.71 -17.61
CA GLN A 200 -23.83 -5.39 -16.62
C GLN A 200 -24.88 -4.44 -17.21
N CYS A 201 -24.45 -3.41 -17.95
CA CYS A 201 -25.35 -2.49 -18.64
C CYS A 201 -26.30 -3.22 -19.61
N MET A 202 -25.84 -4.25 -20.31
CA MET A 202 -26.71 -5.08 -21.15
C MET A 202 -27.80 -5.80 -20.35
N ASN A 203 -27.45 -6.36 -19.19
CA ASN A 203 -28.42 -6.99 -18.28
C ASN A 203 -29.42 -5.96 -17.75
N GLN A 204 -28.96 -4.78 -17.33
CA GLN A 204 -29.82 -3.68 -16.91
C GLN A 204 -30.79 -3.26 -18.01
N GLY A 205 -30.30 -3.17 -19.26
CA GLY A 205 -31.14 -2.87 -20.42
C GLY A 205 -32.24 -3.92 -20.63
N TYR A 206 -31.91 -5.21 -20.51
CA TYR A 206 -32.90 -6.28 -20.55
C TYR A 206 -33.94 -6.13 -19.43
N GLU A 207 -33.49 -5.94 -18.18
CA GLU A 207 -34.36 -5.76 -17.00
C GLU A 207 -35.32 -4.57 -17.18
N VAL A 208 -34.83 -3.44 -17.70
CA VAL A 208 -35.65 -2.24 -17.98
C VAL A 208 -36.68 -2.51 -19.07
N ILE A 209 -36.30 -3.14 -20.18
CA ILE A 209 -37.21 -3.36 -21.32
C ILE A 209 -38.34 -4.33 -20.95
N GLU A 210 -38.02 -5.41 -20.23
CA GLU A 210 -39.03 -6.34 -19.73
C GLU A 210 -39.94 -5.68 -18.68
N THR A 211 -39.38 -4.84 -17.79
CA THR A 211 -40.16 -4.04 -16.84
C THR A 211 -41.15 -3.12 -17.56
N ILE A 212 -40.69 -2.40 -18.60
CA ILE A 212 -41.55 -1.56 -19.46
C ILE A 212 -42.65 -2.40 -20.12
N SER A 213 -42.34 -3.64 -20.49
CA SER A 213 -43.28 -4.58 -21.10
C SER A 213 -44.25 -5.23 -20.11
N GLY A 214 -44.10 -4.96 -18.80
CA GLY A 214 -44.94 -5.50 -17.74
C GLY A 214 -44.60 -6.93 -17.31
N HIS A 215 -43.42 -7.43 -17.68
CA HIS A 215 -42.96 -8.75 -17.27
C HIS A 215 -42.12 -8.64 -15.98
N PRO A 216 -42.36 -9.50 -14.97
CA PRO A 216 -41.49 -9.56 -13.81
C PRO A 216 -40.13 -10.13 -14.21
N VAL A 217 -39.05 -9.40 -13.91
CA VAL A 217 -37.68 -9.85 -14.15
C VAL A 217 -36.94 -9.98 -12.85
N GLU A 218 -36.35 -11.15 -12.66
CA GLU A 218 -35.37 -11.37 -11.62
C GLU A 218 -34.01 -10.83 -12.10
N PRO A 219 -33.34 -9.95 -11.33
CA PRO A 219 -32.05 -9.39 -11.70
C PRO A 219 -31.00 -10.47 -12.01
N ALA A 220 -30.15 -10.24 -13.01
CA ALA A 220 -29.20 -11.26 -13.45
C ALA A 220 -28.15 -11.66 -12.38
N ASP A 221 -27.91 -10.79 -11.40
CA ASP A 221 -27.04 -11.00 -10.25
C ASP A 221 -27.73 -11.71 -9.08
N GLN A 222 -29.07 -11.84 -9.11
CA GLN A 222 -29.85 -12.43 -8.02
C GLN A 222 -29.40 -13.84 -7.63
N PRO A 223 -29.16 -14.79 -8.57
CA PRO A 223 -28.73 -16.15 -8.20
C PRO A 223 -27.35 -16.16 -7.53
N ILE A 224 -26.46 -15.27 -7.97
CA ILE A 224 -25.09 -15.15 -7.43
C ILE A 224 -25.14 -14.60 -6.01
N LEU A 225 -25.94 -13.56 -5.78
CA LEU A 225 -26.14 -13.00 -4.45
C LEU A 225 -26.86 -13.98 -3.53
N ALA A 226 -27.85 -14.72 -4.02
CA ALA A 226 -28.53 -15.76 -3.25
C ALA A 226 -27.54 -16.84 -2.78
N GLU A 227 -26.63 -17.29 -3.64
CA GLU A 227 -25.57 -18.23 -3.27
C GLU A 227 -24.62 -17.64 -2.22
N LYS A 228 -24.15 -16.40 -2.41
CA LYS A 228 -23.24 -15.71 -1.48
C LYS A 228 -23.87 -15.43 -0.12
N LEU A 229 -25.19 -15.22 -0.07
CA LEU A 229 -25.93 -14.86 1.13
C LEU A 229 -26.66 -16.06 1.76
N ALA A 230 -26.62 -17.24 1.12
CA ALA A 230 -27.26 -18.46 1.62
C ALA A 230 -26.77 -18.89 3.02
N GLY A 231 -25.57 -18.46 3.41
CA GLY A 231 -24.97 -18.71 4.73
C GLY A 231 -25.51 -17.82 5.85
N LEU A 232 -26.30 -16.78 5.55
CA LEU A 232 -26.84 -15.89 6.57
C LEU A 232 -27.87 -16.60 7.48
N PRO A 233 -27.85 -16.37 8.81
CA PRO A 233 -28.85 -16.88 9.72
C PRO A 233 -30.27 -16.52 9.28
N GLY A 234 -31.20 -17.49 9.37
CA GLY A 234 -32.58 -17.30 8.93
C GLY A 234 -32.82 -17.45 7.42
N ARG A 235 -31.76 -17.59 6.60
CA ARG A 235 -31.82 -17.73 5.14
C ARG A 235 -32.73 -16.68 4.48
N PRO A 236 -32.47 -15.38 4.72
CA PRO A 236 -33.25 -14.31 4.13
C PRO A 236 -33.20 -14.39 2.60
N SER A 237 -34.25 -13.89 1.95
CA SER A 237 -34.17 -13.52 0.54
C SER A 237 -33.07 -12.48 0.32
N VAL A 238 -32.59 -12.33 -0.93
CA VAL A 238 -31.55 -11.34 -1.23
C VAL A 238 -31.99 -9.93 -0.82
N ASP A 239 -33.26 -9.57 -1.05
CA ASP A 239 -33.77 -8.24 -0.71
C ASP A 239 -33.81 -8.01 0.81
N GLU A 240 -34.25 -9.01 1.58
CA GLU A 240 -34.20 -8.96 3.05
C GLU A 240 -32.77 -8.86 3.56
N ALA A 241 -31.83 -9.62 2.97
CA ALA A 241 -30.42 -9.57 3.34
C ALA A 241 -29.80 -8.20 3.05
N LEU A 242 -30.11 -7.59 1.90
CA LEU A 242 -29.62 -6.24 1.55
C LEU A 242 -30.12 -5.18 2.54
N VAL A 243 -31.39 -5.26 2.95
CA VAL A 243 -31.94 -4.38 3.99
C VAL A 243 -31.22 -4.58 5.32
N LEU A 244 -31.06 -5.84 5.76
CA LEU A 244 -30.34 -6.15 7.01
C LEU A 244 -28.91 -5.63 7.00
N ILE A 245 -28.16 -5.88 5.93
CA ILE A 245 -26.76 -5.45 5.78
C ILE A 245 -26.66 -3.93 5.83
N ARG A 246 -27.53 -3.21 5.10
CA ARG A 246 -27.52 -1.75 5.07
C ARG A 246 -27.89 -1.15 6.43
N ASP A 247 -28.91 -1.69 7.08
CA ASP A 247 -29.45 -1.10 8.32
C ASP A 247 -28.56 -1.43 9.54
N GLN A 248 -27.84 -2.56 9.52
CA GLN A 248 -27.00 -2.99 10.63
C GLN A 248 -25.53 -2.57 10.51
N LEU A 249 -25.02 -2.34 9.29
CA LEU A 249 -23.59 -2.07 9.07
C LEU A 249 -23.36 -0.61 8.67
N PRO A 250 -22.77 0.21 9.56
CA PRO A 250 -22.54 1.64 9.30
C PRO A 250 -21.71 1.91 8.04
N LEU A 251 -20.84 0.99 7.64
CA LEU A 251 -20.03 1.13 6.43
C LEU A 251 -20.87 1.17 5.13
N PHE A 252 -22.11 0.66 5.17
CA PHE A 252 -22.98 0.51 4.01
C PHE A 252 -24.30 1.30 4.11
N ASP A 253 -24.57 1.99 5.22
CA ASP A 253 -25.86 2.61 5.54
C ASP A 253 -26.37 3.60 4.47
N GLU A 254 -25.48 4.37 3.86
CA GLU A 254 -25.78 5.34 2.80
C GLU A 254 -25.69 4.76 1.37
N LEU A 255 -25.41 3.47 1.20
CA LEU A 255 -25.38 2.86 -0.12
C LEU A 255 -26.80 2.62 -0.66
N THR A 256 -27.00 2.95 -1.94
CA THR A 256 -28.19 2.52 -2.66
C THR A 256 -28.20 0.99 -2.80
N THR A 257 -29.39 0.40 -2.97
CA THR A 257 -29.53 -1.05 -3.18
C THR A 257 -28.64 -1.53 -4.34
N LEU A 258 -28.59 -0.77 -5.44
CA LEU A 258 -27.74 -1.10 -6.60
C LEU A 258 -26.24 -1.09 -6.28
N GLN A 259 -25.76 -0.09 -5.52
CA GLN A 259 -24.36 -0.02 -5.10
C GLN A 259 -24.00 -1.17 -4.15
N LEU A 260 -24.88 -1.49 -3.21
CA LEU A 260 -24.65 -2.59 -2.27
C LEU A 260 -24.60 -3.93 -2.99
N ARG A 261 -25.50 -4.17 -3.95
CA ARG A 261 -25.47 -5.37 -4.81
C ARG A 261 -24.15 -5.49 -5.57
N GLU A 262 -23.73 -4.42 -6.23
CA GLU A 262 -22.44 -4.38 -6.95
C GLU A 262 -21.27 -4.69 -6.02
N PHE A 263 -21.27 -4.09 -4.83
CA PHE A 263 -20.23 -4.29 -3.84
C PHE A 263 -20.18 -5.76 -3.36
N LEU A 264 -21.34 -6.34 -3.07
CA LEU A 264 -21.43 -7.71 -2.57
C LEU A 264 -21.00 -8.77 -3.60
N LEU A 265 -21.17 -8.50 -4.90
CA LEU A 265 -20.67 -9.37 -5.96
C LEU A 265 -19.15 -9.56 -5.92
N ASP A 266 -18.41 -8.54 -5.46
CA ASP A 266 -16.95 -8.52 -5.32
C ASP A 266 -16.49 -8.92 -3.89
N SER A 267 -17.40 -9.47 -3.07
CA SER A 267 -17.17 -9.89 -1.66
C SER A 267 -17.54 -11.35 -1.43
N ASP A 268 -17.04 -11.96 -0.36
CA ASP A 268 -17.41 -13.32 0.06
C ASP A 268 -17.98 -13.32 1.48
N THR A 269 -19.00 -14.12 1.75
CA THR A 269 -19.60 -14.25 3.08
C THR A 269 -19.11 -15.52 3.76
N HIS A 270 -18.67 -15.41 5.00
CA HIS A 270 -18.22 -16.54 5.82
C HIS A 270 -19.11 -16.70 7.05
N LEU A 271 -19.54 -17.93 7.30
CA LEU A 271 -20.15 -18.32 8.56
C LEU A 271 -19.11 -19.05 9.40
N LEU A 272 -18.87 -18.55 10.60
CA LEU A 272 -17.92 -19.14 11.55
C LEU A 272 -18.63 -19.48 12.85
N PHE A 273 -18.37 -20.68 13.36
CA PHE A 273 -18.90 -21.10 14.66
C PHE A 273 -17.98 -20.67 15.78
N ARG A 274 -18.54 -20.53 16.98
CA ARG A 274 -17.78 -20.21 18.19
C ARG A 274 -16.51 -21.08 18.33
N GLY A 275 -15.38 -20.40 18.51
CA GLY A 275 -14.06 -21.01 18.67
C GLY A 275 -13.28 -21.21 17.37
N GLU A 276 -13.92 -21.06 16.21
CA GLU A 276 -13.24 -21.19 14.92
C GLU A 276 -12.26 -20.03 14.66
N PRO A 277 -11.11 -20.29 14.04
CA PRO A 277 -10.15 -19.25 13.69
C PRO A 277 -10.69 -18.41 12.51
N VAL A 278 -10.77 -17.11 12.71
CA VAL A 278 -11.11 -16.12 11.68
C VAL A 278 -9.88 -15.80 10.84
N THR A 279 -8.78 -15.43 11.49
CA THR A 279 -7.47 -15.24 10.85
C THR A 279 -6.36 -15.72 11.76
N ARG A 280 -5.18 -15.99 11.19
CA ARG A 280 -3.98 -16.38 11.93
C ARG A 280 -2.87 -15.38 11.68
N THR A 281 -2.05 -15.12 12.68
CA THR A 281 -0.83 -14.32 12.56
C THR A 281 0.04 -14.85 11.42
N GLY A 282 0.53 -13.97 10.55
CA GLY A 282 1.29 -14.34 9.37
C GLY A 282 0.45 -14.92 8.22
N GLY A 283 -0.88 -14.91 8.31
CA GLY A 283 -1.79 -15.23 7.20
C GLY A 283 -1.73 -14.19 6.07
N ARG A 284 -2.27 -14.52 4.89
CA ARG A 284 -2.36 -13.56 3.77
C ARG A 284 -3.13 -12.31 4.22
N ALA A 285 -2.52 -11.15 4.01
CA ALA A 285 -3.24 -9.88 4.00
C ALA A 285 -3.54 -9.49 2.55
N GLY A 286 -4.62 -8.73 2.37
CA GLY A 286 -5.17 -8.38 1.06
C GLY A 286 -6.69 -8.23 1.06
N THR A 287 -7.34 -8.67 2.14
CA THR A 287 -8.78 -8.53 2.38
C THR A 287 -9.06 -7.85 3.71
N ILE A 288 -10.18 -7.14 3.78
CA ILE A 288 -10.77 -6.65 5.02
C ILE A 288 -11.96 -7.54 5.34
N LEU A 289 -12.07 -7.98 6.58
CA LEU A 289 -13.20 -8.77 7.07
C LEU A 289 -14.11 -7.84 7.89
N LEU A 290 -15.29 -7.53 7.38
CA LEU A 290 -16.31 -6.79 8.11
C LEU A 290 -17.16 -7.78 8.91
N ILE A 291 -17.41 -7.48 10.19
CA ILE A 291 -18.25 -8.31 11.06
C ILE A 291 -19.70 -7.94 10.79
N GLY A 292 -20.40 -8.80 10.06
CA GLY A 292 -21.82 -8.66 9.73
C GLY A 292 -22.71 -8.96 10.94
N ASP A 293 -22.36 -9.97 11.72
CA ASP A 293 -23.01 -10.32 12.98
C ASP A 293 -22.04 -11.10 13.88
N GLY A 294 -22.23 -11.00 15.20
CA GLY A 294 -21.45 -11.73 16.20
C GLY A 294 -20.26 -10.96 16.79
N ILE A 295 -19.47 -11.69 17.59
CA ILE A 295 -18.32 -11.17 18.33
C ILE A 295 -17.10 -12.00 18.02
N VAL A 296 -16.00 -11.34 17.70
CA VAL A 296 -14.67 -11.96 17.52
C VAL A 296 -13.69 -11.48 18.58
N GLN A 297 -12.71 -12.31 18.89
CA GLN A 297 -11.63 -12.02 19.82
C GLN A 297 -10.29 -12.01 19.07
N LEU A 298 -9.51 -10.97 19.28
CA LEU A 298 -8.17 -10.79 18.75
C LEU A 298 -7.20 -10.88 19.92
N ASP A 299 -6.19 -11.73 19.79
CA ASP A 299 -5.09 -11.76 20.74
C ASP A 299 -3.98 -10.85 20.21
N LEU A 300 -3.78 -9.70 20.87
CA LEU A 300 -2.72 -8.75 20.59
C LEU A 300 -1.55 -9.03 21.53
N THR A 301 -0.36 -9.25 20.99
CA THR A 301 0.86 -9.44 21.78
C THR A 301 1.65 -8.15 21.76
N ASP A 302 1.96 -7.60 22.93
CA ASP A 302 2.77 -6.39 23.04
C ASP A 302 4.28 -6.69 22.90
N LYS A 303 5.10 -5.63 22.88
CA LYS A 303 6.57 -5.75 22.77
C LYS A 303 7.24 -6.46 23.96
N SER A 304 6.54 -6.59 25.09
CA SER A 304 7.00 -7.31 26.28
C SER A 304 6.65 -8.81 26.25
N GLY A 305 5.87 -9.23 25.24
CA GLY A 305 5.34 -10.58 25.11
C GLY A 305 4.04 -10.82 25.89
N ALA A 306 3.48 -9.79 26.52
CA ALA A 306 2.19 -9.88 27.19
C ALA A 306 1.07 -9.89 26.14
N THR A 307 0.09 -10.78 26.30
CA THR A 307 -1.03 -10.93 25.36
C THR A 307 -2.28 -10.32 25.96
N GLN A 308 -2.88 -9.35 25.26
CA GLN A 308 -4.17 -8.75 25.58
C GLN A 308 -5.21 -9.28 24.59
N THR A 309 -6.34 -9.76 25.11
CA THR A 309 -7.48 -10.15 24.27
C THR A 309 -8.42 -8.95 24.08
N VAL A 310 -8.63 -8.56 22.84
CA VAL A 310 -9.53 -7.47 22.44
C VAL A 310 -10.74 -8.03 21.70
N THR A 311 -11.93 -7.54 22.01
CA THR A 311 -13.17 -7.94 21.33
C THR A 311 -13.55 -6.94 20.24
N ARG A 312 -14.12 -7.46 19.16
CA ARG A 312 -14.76 -6.69 18.08
C ARG A 312 -16.14 -7.27 17.81
N THR A 313 -17.08 -6.40 17.48
CA THR A 313 -18.50 -6.74 17.37
C THR A 313 -19.04 -6.35 16.00
N THR A 314 -20.30 -6.68 15.72
CA THR A 314 -21.05 -6.23 14.54
C THR A 314 -20.74 -4.78 14.15
N GLY A 315 -20.40 -4.55 12.88
CA GLY A 315 -20.00 -3.27 12.32
C GLY A 315 -18.49 -2.98 12.35
N ASP A 316 -17.71 -3.65 13.19
CA ASP A 316 -16.25 -3.57 13.16
C ASP A 316 -15.66 -4.32 11.96
N PHE A 317 -14.46 -3.93 11.55
CA PHE A 317 -13.68 -4.65 10.55
C PHE A 317 -12.30 -5.09 11.03
N ILE A 318 -11.71 -6.11 10.41
CA ILE A 318 -10.42 -6.71 10.78
C ILE A 318 -9.50 -6.75 9.55
N GLY A 319 -8.22 -6.41 9.75
CA GLY A 319 -7.20 -6.42 8.68
C GLY A 319 -6.90 -5.06 8.09
N ASP A 320 -7.38 -4.01 8.72
CA ASP A 320 -7.10 -2.61 8.46
C ASP A 320 -5.61 -2.25 8.53
N VAL A 321 -4.87 -2.85 9.48
CA VAL A 321 -3.40 -2.71 9.54
C VAL A 321 -2.76 -3.23 8.25
N GLY A 322 -3.14 -4.43 7.81
CA GLY A 322 -2.63 -5.00 6.55
C GLY A 322 -3.13 -4.26 5.30
N PHE A 323 -4.29 -3.62 5.37
CA PHE A 323 -4.83 -2.79 4.30
C PHE A 323 -4.06 -1.47 4.12
N THR A 324 -3.68 -0.82 5.23
CA THR A 324 -2.96 0.45 5.22
C THR A 324 -1.47 0.27 4.95
N SER A 325 -0.85 -0.72 5.60
CA SER A 325 0.61 -0.92 5.56
C SER A 325 1.09 -2.01 4.58
N GLY A 326 0.17 -2.79 3.98
CA GLY A 326 0.51 -3.96 3.15
C GLY A 326 1.03 -5.17 3.93
N GLN A 327 1.08 -5.09 5.27
CA GLN A 327 1.58 -6.17 6.13
C GLN A 327 0.61 -7.35 6.22
N ARG A 328 1.14 -8.56 6.47
CA ARG A 328 0.35 -9.77 6.79
C ARG A 328 -0.44 -9.60 8.09
N ARG A 329 -1.43 -10.47 8.33
CA ARG A 329 -2.25 -10.45 9.56
C ARG A 329 -1.34 -10.47 10.80
N THR A 330 -1.49 -9.48 11.67
CA THR A 330 -0.63 -9.24 12.83
C THR A 330 -1.09 -9.98 14.09
N SER A 331 -2.34 -10.43 14.12
CA SER A 331 -2.95 -11.07 15.28
C SER A 331 -3.72 -12.34 14.91
N ASN A 332 -3.81 -13.26 15.87
CA ASN A 332 -4.72 -14.39 15.78
C ASN A 332 -6.11 -13.89 16.16
N VAL A 333 -7.09 -14.25 15.33
CA VAL A 333 -8.48 -13.86 15.55
C VAL A 333 -9.34 -15.11 15.56
N ARG A 334 -10.23 -15.21 16.54
CA ARG A 334 -11.18 -16.31 16.70
C ARG A 334 -12.60 -15.80 16.88
N ALA A 335 -13.57 -16.58 16.46
CA ALA A 335 -14.99 -16.31 16.71
C ALA A 335 -15.30 -16.56 18.20
N ALA A 336 -15.78 -15.55 18.92
CA ALA A 336 -16.18 -15.67 20.33
C ALA A 336 -17.64 -16.13 20.47
N THR A 337 -18.48 -15.75 19.50
CA THR A 337 -19.82 -16.29 19.24
C THR A 337 -19.84 -16.90 17.83
N ASP A 338 -20.99 -17.42 17.40
CA ASP A 338 -21.21 -17.63 15.98
C ASP A 338 -21.18 -16.26 15.29
N CYS A 339 -20.52 -16.19 14.12
CA CYS A 339 -20.22 -14.94 13.44
C CYS A 339 -20.54 -15.05 11.95
N VAL A 340 -21.03 -13.95 11.39
CA VAL A 340 -21.10 -13.72 9.95
C VAL A 340 -20.05 -12.68 9.59
N LEU A 341 -19.15 -13.01 8.66
CA LEU A 341 -18.14 -12.09 8.16
C LEU A 341 -18.31 -11.83 6.67
N ILE A 342 -18.14 -10.57 6.26
CA ILE A 342 -18.09 -10.17 4.85
C ILE A 342 -16.63 -9.86 4.51
N GLU A 343 -16.01 -10.72 3.70
CA GLU A 343 -14.64 -10.56 3.22
C GLU A 343 -14.60 -9.73 1.93
N MET A 344 -13.84 -8.65 1.97
CA MET A 344 -13.75 -7.66 0.91
C MET A 344 -12.30 -7.52 0.45
N ALA A 345 -12.04 -7.65 -0.85
CA ALA A 345 -10.71 -7.38 -1.39
C ALA A 345 -10.31 -5.90 -1.20
N ARG A 346 -9.00 -5.63 -1.02
CA ARG A 346 -8.43 -4.27 -0.91
C ARG A 346 -8.97 -3.31 -1.99
N ARG A 347 -9.02 -3.79 -3.25
CA ARG A 347 -9.55 -3.01 -4.39
C ARG A 347 -11.01 -2.58 -4.19
N SER A 348 -11.84 -3.46 -3.63
CA SER A 348 -13.27 -3.26 -3.44
C SER A 348 -13.49 -2.23 -2.34
N VAL A 349 -12.72 -2.32 -1.25
CA VAL A 349 -12.71 -1.30 -0.19
C VAL A 349 -12.30 0.06 -0.76
N ILE A 350 -11.19 0.14 -1.53
CA ILE A 350 -10.75 1.41 -2.13
C ILE A 350 -11.85 2.02 -3.03
N LYS A 351 -12.55 1.19 -3.81
CA LYS A 351 -13.70 1.65 -4.61
C LYS A 351 -14.82 2.20 -3.73
N LEU A 352 -15.19 1.48 -2.66
CA LEU A 352 -16.22 1.89 -1.70
C LEU A 352 -15.87 3.23 -1.04
N LEU A 353 -14.65 3.37 -0.52
CA LEU A 353 -14.21 4.62 0.11
C LEU A 353 -14.11 5.76 -0.91
N ALA A 354 -13.93 5.46 -2.20
CA ALA A 354 -13.94 6.45 -3.27
C ALA A 354 -15.36 6.86 -3.70
N SER A 355 -16.36 6.01 -3.50
CA SER A 355 -17.76 6.22 -3.91
C SER A 355 -18.67 6.70 -2.78
N SER A 356 -18.31 6.50 -1.51
CA SER A 356 -19.08 6.94 -0.34
C SER A 356 -18.21 7.75 0.63
N ALA A 357 -18.59 9.01 0.85
CA ALA A 357 -17.93 9.89 1.81
C ALA A 357 -18.14 9.41 3.26
N ARG A 358 -19.33 8.91 3.56
CA ARG A 358 -19.68 8.31 4.85
C ARG A 358 -18.84 7.08 5.16
N ALA A 359 -18.74 6.13 4.22
CA ALA A 359 -17.90 4.95 4.37
C ALA A 359 -16.43 5.33 4.59
N ARG A 360 -15.92 6.34 3.86
CA ARG A 360 -14.58 6.89 4.07
C ARG A 360 -14.38 7.45 5.47
N SER A 361 -15.30 8.29 5.93
CA SER A 361 -15.23 8.92 7.26
C SER A 361 -15.25 7.88 8.38
N ILE A 362 -16.14 6.87 8.30
CA ILE A 362 -16.20 5.78 9.27
C ILE A 362 -14.88 5.00 9.26
N PHE A 363 -14.40 4.62 8.08
CA PHE A 363 -13.18 3.83 7.94
C PHE A 363 -11.94 4.56 8.49
N GLU A 364 -11.76 5.84 8.13
CA GLU A 364 -10.66 6.67 8.63
C GLU A 364 -10.74 6.86 10.14
N ARG A 365 -11.92 7.19 10.68
CA ARG A 365 -12.14 7.37 12.10
C ARG A 365 -11.84 6.10 12.90
N THR A 366 -12.32 4.95 12.45
CA THR A 366 -12.05 3.67 13.10
C THR A 366 -10.55 3.34 13.10
N ILE A 367 -9.82 3.65 12.02
CA ILE A 367 -8.36 3.46 11.99
C ILE A 367 -7.64 4.39 12.98
N ILE A 368 -8.07 5.66 13.08
CA ILE A 368 -7.49 6.62 14.03
C ILE A 368 -7.68 6.13 15.47
N ILE A 369 -8.91 5.71 15.82
CA ILE A 369 -9.22 5.15 17.15
C ILE A 369 -8.29 3.99 17.48
N ARG A 370 -8.14 3.04 16.55
CA ARG A 370 -7.31 1.85 16.76
C ARG A 370 -5.84 2.20 16.90
N GLN A 371 -5.34 3.11 16.09
CA GLN A 371 -3.97 3.58 16.21
C GLN A 371 -3.72 4.25 17.57
N LEU A 372 -4.65 5.07 18.06
CA LEU A 372 -4.52 5.71 19.37
C LEU A 372 -4.60 4.69 20.51
N GLN A 373 -5.47 3.67 20.40
CA GLN A 373 -5.53 2.54 21.34
C GLN A 373 -4.20 1.77 21.37
N ASP A 374 -3.65 1.42 20.21
CA ASP A 374 -2.38 0.70 20.11
C ASP A 374 -1.19 1.52 20.65
N SER A 375 -1.21 2.84 20.43
CA SER A 375 -0.10 3.73 20.83
C SER A 375 -0.16 4.16 22.30
N LEU A 376 -1.35 4.26 22.89
CA LEU A 376 -1.56 4.78 24.26
C LEU A 376 -1.96 3.67 25.22
N SER A 377 -3.14 3.07 25.00
CA SER A 377 -3.65 1.94 25.77
C SER A 377 -4.88 1.32 25.09
N GLY A 378 -4.89 -0.01 24.98
CA GLY A 378 -5.99 -0.77 24.39
C GLY A 378 -7.32 -0.68 25.15
N ASP A 379 -7.30 -0.24 26.40
CA ASP A 379 -8.49 -0.15 27.26
C ASP A 379 -9.28 1.17 27.08
N LEU A 380 -8.76 2.10 26.28
CA LEU A 380 -9.41 3.40 26.05
C LEU A 380 -10.66 3.24 25.18
N SER A 381 -11.80 3.72 25.67
CA SER A 381 -13.02 3.75 24.89
C SER A 381 -12.95 4.83 23.81
N GLU A 382 -13.81 4.72 22.79
CA GLU A 382 -13.96 5.76 21.78
C GLU A 382 -14.34 7.12 22.41
N ALA A 383 -15.19 7.10 23.43
CA ALA A 383 -15.58 8.31 24.17
C ALA A 383 -14.40 8.95 24.91
N ASP A 384 -13.47 8.14 25.43
CA ASP A 384 -12.24 8.65 26.05
C ASP A 384 -11.35 9.37 25.03
N LEU A 385 -11.25 8.80 23.81
CA LEU A 385 -10.39 9.28 22.74
C LEU A 385 -11.00 10.42 21.91
N GLN A 386 -12.30 10.69 22.07
CA GLN A 386 -13.03 11.69 21.28
C GLN A 386 -12.33 13.06 21.19
N PRO A 387 -11.79 13.63 22.29
CA PRO A 387 -11.06 14.91 22.21
C PRO A 387 -9.85 14.88 21.28
N LEU A 388 -9.17 13.73 21.18
CA LEU A 388 -8.02 13.56 20.29
C LEU A 388 -8.48 13.37 18.84
N ILE A 389 -9.52 12.56 18.63
CA ILE A 389 -10.08 12.25 17.31
C ILE A 389 -10.56 13.53 16.62
N ASP A 390 -11.18 14.45 17.35
CA ASP A 390 -11.72 15.70 16.79
C ASP A 390 -10.64 16.63 16.23
N THR A 391 -9.39 16.46 16.67
CA THR A 391 -8.23 17.26 16.22
C THR A 391 -7.25 16.47 15.35
N ALA A 392 -7.59 15.23 15.01
CA ALA A 392 -6.70 14.31 14.34
C ALA A 392 -6.57 14.60 12.83
N GLU A 393 -5.33 14.77 12.35
CA GLU A 393 -5.03 14.95 10.93
C GLU A 393 -3.97 13.95 10.48
N VAL A 394 -4.19 13.25 9.37
CA VAL A 394 -3.17 12.40 8.75
C VAL A 394 -2.37 13.22 7.73
N ARG A 395 -1.05 13.26 7.89
CA ARG A 395 -0.13 13.97 6.98
C ARG A 395 0.99 13.07 6.46
N ARG A 396 1.38 13.29 5.22
CA ARG A 396 2.50 12.61 4.55
C ARG A 396 3.67 13.56 4.40
N PHE A 397 4.86 13.01 4.55
CA PHE A 397 6.16 13.67 4.49
C PHE A 397 7.06 12.86 3.57
N ALA A 398 7.68 13.50 2.58
CA ALA A 398 8.71 12.87 1.77
C ALA A 398 10.00 12.73 2.58
N ALA A 399 10.89 11.83 2.17
CA ALA A 399 12.22 11.73 2.77
C ALA A 399 12.94 13.10 2.77
N GLY A 400 13.43 13.52 3.93
CA GLY A 400 14.08 14.82 4.16
C GLY A 400 13.14 15.95 4.60
N ASP A 401 11.82 15.76 4.58
CA ASP A 401 10.88 16.78 5.05
C ASP A 401 10.97 16.99 6.57
N LEU A 402 10.90 18.24 7.01
CA LEU A 402 10.93 18.61 8.43
C LEU A 402 9.52 18.53 9.03
N LEU A 403 9.34 17.71 10.07
CA LEU A 403 8.10 17.59 10.83
C LEU A 403 8.06 18.62 11.96
N ILE A 404 9.15 18.73 12.72
CA ILE A 404 9.28 19.61 13.88
C ILE A 404 10.58 20.38 13.75
N ARG A 405 10.55 21.68 14.05
CA ARG A 405 11.74 22.54 14.07
C ARG A 405 12.15 22.85 15.51
N GLU A 406 13.43 22.70 15.82
CA GLU A 406 14.01 23.07 17.11
C GLU A 406 13.78 24.55 17.44
N GLY A 407 13.54 24.82 18.72
CA GLY A 407 13.39 26.17 19.26
C GLY A 407 12.04 26.83 19.00
N THR A 408 11.19 26.25 18.15
CA THR A 408 9.87 26.84 17.87
C THR A 408 8.87 26.53 18.98
N THR A 409 7.85 27.39 19.09
CA THR A 409 6.74 27.27 20.04
C THR A 409 5.37 27.34 19.37
N ASP A 410 5.35 27.61 18.06
CA ASP A 410 4.18 27.78 17.21
C ASP A 410 3.44 26.47 16.93
N ASP A 411 4.19 25.39 16.71
CA ASP A 411 3.65 24.05 16.56
C ASP A 411 3.72 23.29 17.89
N GLN A 412 2.55 22.99 18.47
CA GLN A 412 2.38 22.17 19.68
C GLN A 412 1.79 20.80 19.38
N ASN A 413 1.71 20.39 18.10
CA ASN A 413 1.14 19.10 17.74
C ASN A 413 1.99 17.92 18.22
N ILE A 414 1.32 16.80 18.46
CA ILE A 414 1.92 15.49 18.74
C ILE A 414 1.81 14.64 17.49
N TYR A 415 2.90 13.95 17.14
CA TYR A 415 2.98 13.17 15.92
C TYR A 415 3.11 11.69 16.28
N PHE A 416 2.16 10.89 15.83
CA PHE A 416 2.19 9.43 15.90
C PHE A 416 2.62 8.88 14.54
N ILE A 417 3.80 8.29 14.45
CA ILE A 417 4.35 7.81 13.18
C ILE A 417 3.59 6.55 12.74
N ARG A 418 2.87 6.62 11.61
CA ARG A 418 2.04 5.52 11.07
C ARG A 418 2.84 4.55 10.21
N SER A 419 3.69 5.10 9.36
CA SER A 419 4.58 4.37 8.45
C SER A 419 5.82 5.22 8.19
N GLY A 420 6.95 4.57 7.88
CA GLY A 420 8.23 5.25 7.72
C GLY A 420 9.01 5.39 9.03
N SER A 421 9.95 6.33 9.06
CA SER A 421 10.79 6.62 10.23
C SER A 421 11.23 8.08 10.21
N VAL A 422 11.51 8.63 11.39
CA VAL A 422 11.99 10.01 11.55
C VAL A 422 13.30 10.06 12.33
N THR A 423 14.16 11.00 11.96
CA THR A 423 15.43 11.30 12.63
C THR A 423 15.22 12.46 13.59
N ILE A 424 15.76 12.35 14.81
CA ILE A 424 15.76 13.43 15.81
C ILE A 424 17.17 14.02 15.86
N SER A 425 17.33 15.31 15.58
CA SER A 425 18.63 16.00 15.59
C SER A 425 18.57 17.36 16.30
N SER A 426 19.71 17.93 16.67
CA SER A 426 19.82 19.34 17.05
C SER A 426 20.89 20.03 16.24
N SER A 427 20.66 21.32 16.01
CA SER A 427 21.56 22.21 15.27
C SER A 427 22.21 23.28 16.16
N ALA A 428 22.23 23.10 17.48
CA ALA A 428 22.61 24.11 18.47
C ALA A 428 23.98 24.80 18.23
N ASP A 429 24.94 24.13 17.59
CA ASP A 429 26.30 24.65 17.34
C ASP A 429 26.64 24.84 15.84
N GLY A 430 25.64 24.87 14.96
CA GLY A 430 25.84 24.95 13.50
C GLY A 430 26.33 23.64 12.86
N ARG A 431 26.40 22.56 13.64
CA ARG A 431 26.64 21.18 13.19
C ARG A 431 25.47 20.33 13.63
N GLU A 432 24.77 19.73 12.66
CA GLU A 432 23.66 18.82 12.94
C GLU A 432 24.21 17.58 13.67
N THR A 433 23.61 17.26 14.82
CA THR A 433 23.94 16.07 15.61
C THR A 433 22.68 15.24 15.78
N VAL A 434 22.70 13.98 15.36
CA VAL A 434 21.56 13.07 15.47
C VAL A 434 21.55 12.39 16.84
N PHE A 435 20.41 12.47 17.51
CA PHE A 435 20.16 11.83 18.80
C PHE A 435 19.43 10.49 18.69
N GLY A 436 18.88 10.16 17.52
CA GLY A 436 18.25 8.87 17.27
C GLY A 436 17.28 8.86 16.09
N VAL A 437 16.71 7.68 15.85
CA VAL A 437 15.65 7.44 14.87
C VAL A 437 14.46 6.82 15.56
N GLU A 438 13.28 7.28 15.20
CA GLU A 438 12.01 6.79 15.70
C GLU A 438 11.22 6.13 14.54
N PRO A 439 10.95 4.82 14.60
CA PRO A 439 10.21 4.11 13.56
C PRO A 439 8.69 4.31 13.68
N ALA A 440 7.94 3.75 12.73
CA ALA A 440 6.49 3.64 12.87
C ALA A 440 6.07 2.97 14.20
N GLY A 441 5.02 3.52 14.80
CA GLY A 441 4.56 3.21 16.16
C GLY A 441 5.13 4.16 17.24
N SER A 442 6.16 4.95 16.94
CA SER A 442 6.69 5.94 17.88
C SER A 442 5.85 7.22 17.94
N ILE A 443 5.92 7.88 19.10
CA ILE A 443 5.36 9.21 19.36
C ILE A 443 6.52 10.22 19.42
N VAL A 444 6.38 11.35 18.72
CA VAL A 444 7.34 12.46 18.75
C VAL A 444 6.63 13.80 18.96
N GLY A 445 7.37 14.77 19.52
CA GLY A 445 6.87 16.10 19.84
C GLY A 445 6.25 16.24 21.23
N GLU A 446 6.15 15.16 22.00
CA GLU A 446 5.56 15.13 23.34
C GLU A 446 6.34 15.98 24.35
N MET A 447 7.67 16.05 24.24
CA MET A 447 8.52 16.73 25.22
C MET A 447 8.19 18.21 25.41
N ALA A 448 8.06 18.94 24.30
CA ALA A 448 7.78 20.37 24.33
C ALA A 448 6.47 20.67 25.07
N LEU A 449 5.44 19.88 24.78
CA LEU A 449 4.10 20.00 25.36
C LEU A 449 4.07 19.60 26.84
N LEU A 450 4.70 18.48 27.21
CA LEU A 450 4.63 17.92 28.56
C LEU A 450 5.43 18.70 29.61
N TYR A 451 6.54 19.32 29.18
CA TYR A 451 7.43 20.08 30.05
C TYR A 451 7.34 21.59 29.84
N ASN A 452 6.41 22.04 28.98
CA ASN A 452 6.17 23.44 28.64
C ASN A 452 7.46 24.16 28.20
N ARG A 453 8.14 23.58 27.22
CA ARG A 453 9.40 24.07 26.65
C ARG A 453 9.24 24.30 25.14
N PRO A 454 10.08 25.14 24.52
CA PRO A 454 10.24 25.12 23.06
C PRO A 454 10.58 23.72 22.56
N ARG A 455 10.32 23.45 21.27
CA ARG A 455 10.76 22.21 20.61
C ARG A 455 12.25 21.99 20.87
N THR A 456 12.60 20.82 21.39
CA THR A 456 13.95 20.53 21.90
C THR A 456 14.90 19.98 20.85
N ALA A 457 14.38 19.63 19.68
CA ALA A 457 15.10 19.01 18.58
C ALA A 457 14.35 19.20 17.27
N ASP A 458 15.08 19.18 16.17
CA ASP A 458 14.55 18.99 14.83
C ASP A 458 14.08 17.53 14.69
N VAL A 459 12.96 17.32 13.98
CA VAL A 459 12.48 15.99 13.60
C VAL A 459 12.25 15.96 12.10
N THR A 460 12.99 15.10 11.40
CA THR A 460 13.03 15.04 9.93
C THR A 460 12.64 13.64 9.46
N ALA A 461 11.84 13.52 8.41
CA ALA A 461 11.51 12.24 7.80
C ALA A 461 12.77 11.57 7.23
N SER A 462 13.16 10.40 7.74
CA SER A 462 14.34 9.68 7.23
C SER A 462 14.03 8.98 5.89
N VAL A 463 12.77 8.59 5.71
CA VAL A 463 12.17 8.00 4.50
C VAL A 463 10.77 8.59 4.32
N ASP A 464 10.09 8.28 3.22
CA ASP A 464 8.67 8.63 3.05
C ASP A 464 7.85 8.16 4.26
N THR A 465 7.25 9.11 4.95
CA THR A 465 6.67 8.94 6.28
C THR A 465 5.23 9.45 6.30
N GLU A 466 4.33 8.71 6.94
CA GLU A 466 2.97 9.16 7.24
C GLU A 466 2.82 9.27 8.75
N ALA A 467 2.27 10.38 9.24
CA ALA A 467 2.04 10.60 10.66
C ALA A 467 0.61 11.07 10.93
N LEU A 468 0.08 10.66 12.08
CA LEU A 468 -1.17 11.18 12.65
C LEU A 468 -0.80 12.33 13.59
N LEU A 469 -1.25 13.53 13.27
CA LEU A 469 -1.07 14.74 14.06
C LEU A 469 -2.26 14.89 15.00
N ILE A 470 -1.98 15.17 16.26
CA ILE A 470 -2.98 15.48 17.29
C ILE A 470 -2.63 16.83 17.90
N ASP A 471 -3.60 17.72 18.04
CA ASP A 471 -3.38 19.03 18.65
C ASP A 471 -2.94 18.88 20.11
N GLY A 472 -1.83 19.52 20.48
CA GLY A 472 -1.33 19.54 21.86
C GLY A 472 -2.32 20.12 22.87
N ALA A 473 -3.18 21.06 22.44
CA ALA A 473 -4.23 21.63 23.28
C ALA A 473 -5.30 20.60 23.67
N ALA A 474 -5.54 19.58 22.83
CA ALA A 474 -6.39 18.44 23.14
C ALA A 474 -5.63 17.33 23.89
N PHE A 475 -4.38 17.07 23.48
CA PHE A 475 -3.58 15.97 24.02
C PHE A 475 -3.14 16.18 25.48
N LYS A 476 -2.71 17.39 25.84
CA LYS A 476 -2.20 17.66 27.18
C LYS A 476 -3.26 17.46 28.28
N PRO A 477 -4.48 18.05 28.19
CA PRO A 477 -5.53 17.78 29.16
C PRO A 477 -5.96 16.31 29.20
N PHE A 478 -5.99 15.65 28.05
CA PHE A 478 -6.30 14.22 27.97
C PHE A 478 -5.32 13.36 28.78
N LEU A 479 -4.02 13.67 28.69
CA LEU A 479 -2.97 12.96 29.42
C LEU A 479 -2.92 13.34 30.90
N ASP A 480 -3.10 14.62 31.23
CA ASP A 480 -3.13 15.10 32.62
C ASP A 480 -4.29 14.45 33.43
N ALA A 481 -5.38 14.10 32.76
CA ALA A 481 -6.49 13.37 33.35
C ALA A 481 -6.21 11.87 33.59
N ARG A 482 -5.11 11.31 33.07
CA ARG A 482 -4.78 9.88 33.11
C ARG A 482 -3.33 9.64 33.54
N PRO A 483 -3.05 9.63 34.85
CA PRO A 483 -1.69 9.51 35.39
C PRO A 483 -0.96 8.23 34.98
N ASP A 484 -1.67 7.13 34.77
CA ASP A 484 -1.15 5.85 34.30
C ASP A 484 -0.55 5.96 32.89
N LEU A 485 -1.24 6.64 31.96
CA LEU A 485 -0.73 6.93 30.63
C LEU A 485 0.43 7.92 30.68
N ARG A 486 0.33 8.93 31.56
CA ARG A 486 1.39 9.93 31.75
C ARG A 486 2.71 9.27 32.11
N VAL A 487 2.71 8.30 33.02
CA VAL A 487 3.93 7.56 33.41
C VAL A 487 4.55 6.83 32.22
N LYS A 488 3.75 6.17 31.36
CA LYS A 488 4.25 5.49 30.16
C LYS A 488 4.93 6.45 29.18
N ILE A 489 4.30 7.60 28.93
CA ILE A 489 4.86 8.61 28.02
C ILE A 489 6.10 9.27 28.64
N ASP A 490 6.07 9.61 29.93
CA ASP A 490 7.24 10.18 30.64
C ASP A 490 8.42 9.21 30.64
N GLN A 491 8.18 7.89 30.74
CA GLN A 491 9.24 6.87 30.58
C GLN A 491 9.83 6.88 29.17
N ALA A 492 8.99 6.94 28.13
CA ALA A 492 9.47 7.03 26.75
C ALA A 492 10.30 8.31 26.52
N VAL A 493 9.88 9.44 27.09
CA VAL A 493 10.66 10.69 27.08
C VAL A 493 11.98 10.52 27.82
N HIS A 494 11.95 9.93 29.02
CA HIS A 494 13.13 9.74 29.84
C HIS A 494 14.19 8.91 29.11
N ASP A 495 13.78 7.79 28.51
CA ASP A 495 14.66 6.94 27.70
C ASP A 495 15.26 7.72 26.53
N ARG A 496 14.46 8.56 25.87
CA ARG A 496 14.92 9.41 24.75
C ARG A 496 15.92 10.47 25.21
N VAL A 497 15.71 11.11 26.36
CA VAL A 497 16.64 12.08 26.96
C VAL A 497 17.96 11.40 27.32
N LEU A 498 17.92 10.24 27.98
CA LEU A 498 19.12 9.49 28.32
C LEU A 498 19.94 9.11 27.07
N ARG A 499 19.26 8.68 25.99
CA ARG A 499 19.92 8.46 24.69
C ARG A 499 20.59 9.74 24.19
N GLY A 500 19.87 10.87 24.18
CA GLY A 500 20.41 12.17 23.74
C GLY A 500 21.64 12.62 24.52
N VAL A 501 21.64 12.48 25.86
CA VAL A 501 22.79 12.82 26.71
C VAL A 501 24.00 11.91 26.41
N ALA A 502 23.76 10.61 26.20
CA ALA A 502 24.83 9.67 25.85
C ALA A 502 25.49 10.01 24.50
N TYR A 503 24.74 10.57 23.55
CA TYR A 503 25.29 11.05 22.27
C TYR A 503 26.09 12.34 22.40
N GLN A 504 25.69 13.26 23.28
CA GLN A 504 26.39 14.53 23.48
C GLN A 504 27.74 14.37 24.20
N GLN A 505 27.88 13.39 25.09
CA GLN A 505 29.10 13.20 25.88
C GLN A 505 30.26 12.58 25.10
N ASP A 506 29.99 11.97 23.95
CA ASP A 506 31.02 11.38 23.09
C ASP A 506 30.77 11.78 21.63
N PRO A 507 31.48 12.82 21.13
CA PRO A 507 31.36 13.28 19.74
C PRO A 507 31.63 12.17 18.71
N TRP A 508 32.37 11.12 19.09
CA TRP A 508 32.59 9.97 18.23
C TRP A 508 31.37 9.05 18.17
N ARG A 509 30.67 8.82 19.30
CA ARG A 509 29.40 8.07 19.31
C ARG A 509 28.32 8.78 18.51
N GLY A 510 28.24 10.11 18.61
CA GLY A 510 27.34 10.92 17.78
C GLY A 510 27.60 10.70 16.28
N ALA A 511 28.84 10.87 15.82
CA ALA A 511 29.18 10.70 14.40
C ALA A 511 28.97 9.28 13.86
N VAL A 512 29.19 8.23 14.68
CA VAL A 512 28.88 6.84 14.29
C VAL A 512 27.36 6.63 14.23
N ALA A 513 26.61 7.23 15.14
CA ALA A 513 25.15 7.17 15.13
C ALA A 513 24.55 7.91 13.95
N ASP A 514 25.01 9.14 13.67
CA ASP A 514 24.66 9.92 12.47
C ASP A 514 24.83 9.04 11.22
N PHE A 515 26.02 8.44 11.07
CA PHE A 515 26.31 7.54 9.97
C PHE A 515 25.33 6.36 9.90
N LEU A 516 25.09 5.65 11.01
CA LEU A 516 24.18 4.51 11.03
C LEU A 516 22.73 4.92 10.71
N VAL A 517 22.30 6.09 11.17
CA VAL A 517 20.98 6.67 10.90
C VAL A 517 20.83 7.07 9.44
N GLU A 518 21.80 7.79 8.87
CA GLU A 518 21.86 8.10 7.43
C GLU A 518 21.81 6.82 6.60
N GLN A 519 22.48 5.78 7.08
CA GLN A 519 22.43 4.47 6.48
C GLN A 519 21.18 3.70 6.85
N GLY A 520 20.10 4.29 7.36
CA GLY A 520 18.81 3.64 7.64
C GLY A 520 18.91 2.41 8.54
N ILE A 521 19.89 2.37 9.44
CA ILE A 521 20.06 1.30 10.41
C ILE A 521 19.10 1.49 11.57
N GLY A 522 18.61 2.71 11.85
CA GLY A 522 17.68 2.99 12.95
C GLY A 522 16.40 2.15 12.98
N GLU A 523 15.88 1.72 11.82
CA GLU A 523 14.70 0.84 11.73
C GLU A 523 15.05 -0.65 11.59
N ALA A 524 16.34 -1.01 11.56
CA ALA A 524 16.76 -2.40 11.44
C ALA A 524 16.44 -3.17 12.73
N THR A 525 16.00 -4.42 12.63
CA THR A 525 16.08 -5.34 13.79
C THR A 525 17.36 -6.15 13.77
N ASN A 526 17.94 -6.34 12.58
CA ASN A 526 19.12 -7.16 12.42
C ASN A 526 19.95 -6.73 11.20
N ALA A 527 20.94 -5.87 11.43
CA ALA A 527 21.84 -5.38 10.40
C ALA A 527 23.18 -6.13 10.42
N LEU A 528 23.78 -6.32 9.23
CA LEU A 528 25.16 -6.79 9.11
C LEU A 528 26.08 -5.56 9.17
N LEU A 529 27.04 -5.57 10.08
CA LEU A 529 28.10 -4.57 10.19
C LEU A 529 29.46 -5.28 10.08
N ILE A 530 30.45 -4.59 9.51
CA ILE A 530 31.82 -5.10 9.37
C ILE A 530 32.79 -4.12 10.02
N ASP A 531 33.60 -4.62 10.94
CA ASP A 531 34.75 -3.90 11.50
C ASP A 531 35.96 -4.04 10.57
N GLU A 532 36.26 -2.98 9.81
CA GLU A 532 37.40 -2.89 8.89
C GLU A 532 38.76 -2.98 9.61
N SER A 533 38.84 -2.73 10.93
CA SER A 533 40.09 -2.94 11.68
C SER A 533 40.44 -4.43 11.85
N LEU A 534 39.43 -5.29 11.83
CA LEU A 534 39.55 -6.74 11.92
C LEU A 534 39.39 -7.43 10.56
N CYS A 535 38.80 -6.76 9.57
CA CYS A 535 38.51 -7.33 8.26
C CYS A 535 39.78 -7.52 7.43
N VAL A 536 40.14 -8.77 7.17
CA VAL A 536 41.26 -9.12 6.28
C VAL A 536 40.85 -9.25 4.80
N ARG A 537 39.63 -8.84 4.44
CA ARG A 537 39.08 -8.84 3.07
C ARG A 537 39.26 -10.18 2.34
N CYS A 538 39.04 -11.27 3.05
CA CYS A 538 39.19 -12.63 2.51
C CYS A 538 37.96 -13.13 1.73
N ASP A 539 36.88 -12.35 1.66
CA ASP A 539 35.59 -12.66 1.02
C ASP A 539 34.87 -13.92 1.52
N ASN A 540 35.36 -14.57 2.57
CA ASN A 540 34.74 -15.76 3.15
C ASN A 540 33.26 -15.55 3.54
N CYS A 541 32.89 -14.32 3.94
CA CYS A 541 31.50 -14.00 4.28
C CYS A 541 30.56 -14.07 3.06
N GLU A 542 31.00 -13.63 1.88
CA GLU A 542 30.26 -13.74 0.63
C GLU A 542 30.29 -15.15 0.07
N VAL A 543 31.47 -15.79 0.07
CA VAL A 543 31.64 -17.16 -0.42
C VAL A 543 30.74 -18.11 0.35
N ALA A 544 30.77 -18.06 1.69
CA ALA A 544 29.90 -18.90 2.53
C ALA A 544 28.41 -18.57 2.35
N CYS A 545 28.07 -17.30 2.07
CA CYS A 545 26.70 -16.92 1.76
C CYS A 545 26.23 -17.56 0.44
N ALA A 546 27.03 -17.43 -0.62
CA ALA A 546 26.74 -18.04 -1.91
C ALA A 546 26.64 -19.56 -1.81
N GLU A 547 27.57 -20.23 -1.12
CA GLU A 547 27.53 -21.68 -0.92
C GLU A 547 26.29 -22.15 -0.16
N THR A 548 25.83 -21.37 0.82
CA THR A 548 24.60 -21.66 1.58
C THR A 548 23.34 -21.42 0.73
N HIS A 549 23.41 -20.52 -0.26
CA HIS A 549 22.26 -20.04 -1.02
C HIS A 549 22.41 -20.26 -2.53
N ASP A 550 22.57 -21.53 -2.92
CA ASP A 550 22.54 -21.97 -4.31
C ASP A 550 23.47 -21.18 -5.24
N GLY A 551 24.67 -20.84 -4.77
CA GLY A 551 25.71 -20.15 -5.55
C GLY A 551 25.52 -18.63 -5.69
N ILE A 552 24.51 -18.02 -5.05
CA ILE A 552 24.25 -16.58 -5.15
C ILE A 552 24.36 -15.92 -3.79
N ALA A 553 25.36 -15.06 -3.63
CA ALA A 553 25.53 -14.26 -2.43
C ALA A 553 24.36 -13.29 -2.26
N ARG A 554 23.80 -13.25 -1.05
CA ARG A 554 22.68 -12.38 -0.64
C ARG A 554 23.17 -11.16 0.17
N LEU A 555 24.46 -10.91 0.10
CA LEU A 555 25.15 -9.74 0.63
C LEU A 555 26.26 -9.35 -0.35
N ASP A 556 26.73 -8.12 -0.23
CA ASP A 556 27.88 -7.59 -0.95
C ASP A 556 28.75 -6.86 0.09
N ARG A 557 29.94 -7.41 0.35
CA ARG A 557 30.88 -6.98 1.39
C ARG A 557 31.63 -5.72 0.97
N GLU A 558 31.81 -5.49 -0.33
CA GLU A 558 32.52 -4.30 -0.82
C GLU A 558 31.56 -3.13 -1.02
N ALA A 559 30.32 -3.42 -1.43
CA ALA A 559 29.31 -2.39 -1.62
C ALA A 559 28.76 -1.89 -0.29
N GLY A 560 28.48 -0.59 -0.26
CA GLY A 560 27.95 0.10 0.92
C GLY A 560 28.97 1.08 1.47
N PRO A 561 28.55 1.99 2.34
CA PRO A 561 29.42 3.03 2.82
C PRO A 561 30.22 2.56 4.04
N THR A 562 31.36 3.21 4.23
CA THR A 562 32.24 3.01 5.37
C THR A 562 32.43 4.34 6.07
N PHE A 563 32.24 4.35 7.39
CA PHE A 563 32.65 5.45 8.23
C PHE A 563 33.73 4.97 9.19
N ARG A 564 34.97 5.45 8.96
CA ARG A 564 36.18 5.01 9.65
C ARG A 564 36.39 3.50 9.54
N GLN A 565 36.24 2.77 10.65
CA GLN A 565 36.41 1.33 10.74
C GLN A 565 35.08 0.58 10.65
N LEU A 566 33.95 1.28 10.61
CA LEU A 566 32.63 0.66 10.54
C LEU A 566 32.11 0.69 9.11
N HIS A 567 31.93 -0.50 8.53
CA HIS A 567 31.38 -0.68 7.20
C HIS A 567 29.97 -1.26 7.27
N VAL A 568 29.05 -0.66 6.50
CA VAL A 568 27.65 -1.11 6.37
C VAL A 568 27.50 -1.75 4.99
N PRO A 569 27.69 -3.08 4.87
CA PRO A 569 27.59 -3.76 3.58
C PRO A 569 26.16 -3.77 3.04
N VAL A 570 26.00 -3.91 1.72
CA VAL A 570 24.68 -4.10 1.10
C VAL A 570 24.14 -5.49 1.48
N SER A 571 23.25 -5.51 2.47
CA SER A 571 22.63 -6.72 2.98
C SER A 571 21.30 -6.39 3.68
N CYS A 572 20.34 -7.31 3.63
CA CYS A 572 19.03 -7.11 4.29
C CYS A 572 19.18 -6.79 5.78
N ARG A 573 18.44 -5.78 6.22
CA ARG A 573 18.42 -5.22 7.58
C ARG A 573 17.30 -5.75 8.46
N HIS A 574 16.39 -6.54 7.87
CA HIS A 574 15.22 -7.11 8.55
C HIS A 574 14.46 -6.03 9.34
N CYS A 575 14.04 -4.97 8.65
CA CYS A 575 13.49 -3.79 9.32
C CYS A 575 12.31 -4.14 10.24
N GLU A 576 12.12 -3.37 11.30
CA GLU A 576 10.99 -3.49 12.22
C GLU A 576 9.66 -3.37 11.46
N ASN A 577 9.62 -2.43 10.51
CA ASN A 577 8.55 -2.23 9.56
C ASN A 577 9.09 -2.44 8.13
N PRO A 578 8.99 -3.66 7.54
CA PRO A 578 9.62 -3.96 6.27
C PRO A 578 8.93 -3.29 5.07
N HIS A 579 9.54 -2.26 4.50
CA HIS A 579 9.07 -1.59 3.27
C HIS A 579 8.85 -2.57 2.11
N CYS A 580 9.75 -3.54 1.98
CA CYS A 580 9.68 -4.56 0.93
C CYS A 580 8.42 -5.44 0.97
N MET A 581 7.71 -5.50 2.11
CA MET A 581 6.48 -6.28 2.26
C MET A 581 5.23 -5.53 1.78
N ALA A 582 5.30 -4.21 1.58
CA ALA A 582 4.13 -3.38 1.34
C ALA A 582 3.30 -3.85 0.12
N ASP A 583 3.95 -4.15 -1.01
CA ASP A 583 3.24 -4.40 -2.27
C ASP A 583 3.75 -5.66 -2.99
N CYS A 584 3.79 -6.80 -2.30
CA CYS A 584 4.14 -8.09 -2.91
C CYS A 584 2.89 -8.79 -3.47
N PRO A 585 2.64 -8.84 -4.80
CA PRO A 585 1.40 -9.39 -5.36
C PRO A 585 1.12 -10.86 -4.97
N PRO A 586 2.10 -11.78 -4.98
CA PRO A 586 1.87 -13.16 -4.50
C PRO A 586 1.95 -13.30 -2.98
N ASN A 587 2.25 -12.22 -2.24
CA ASN A 587 2.55 -12.24 -0.81
C ASN A 587 3.72 -13.18 -0.44
N ALA A 588 4.78 -13.19 -1.25
CA ALA A 588 5.92 -14.10 -1.07
C ALA A 588 6.89 -13.68 0.05
N LEU A 589 6.80 -12.45 0.56
CA LEU A 589 7.60 -11.97 1.69
C LEU A 589 6.88 -12.18 3.01
N HIS A 590 7.64 -12.57 4.02
CA HIS A 590 7.15 -12.92 5.36
C HIS A 590 8.06 -12.32 6.42
N ARG A 591 7.51 -12.01 7.59
CA ARG A 591 8.24 -11.66 8.81
C ARG A 591 7.78 -12.59 9.92
N ASP A 592 8.70 -13.16 10.68
CA ASP A 592 8.36 -13.97 11.85
C ASP A 592 8.40 -13.17 13.16
N GLU A 593 8.01 -13.80 14.27
CA GLU A 593 7.98 -13.21 15.61
C GLU A 593 9.34 -12.72 16.11
N LYS A 594 10.44 -13.23 15.52
CA LYS A 594 11.81 -12.80 15.85
C LYS A 594 12.28 -11.62 15.00
N GLY A 595 11.41 -11.10 14.13
CA GLY A 595 11.70 -9.98 13.24
C GLY A 595 12.37 -10.38 11.92
N GLU A 596 12.59 -11.67 11.66
CA GLU A 596 13.26 -12.11 10.43
C GLU A 596 12.33 -11.99 9.23
N VAL A 597 12.65 -11.07 8.32
CA VAL A 597 12.03 -11.02 6.99
C VAL A 597 12.63 -12.09 6.07
N TRP A 598 11.84 -12.83 5.27
CA TRP A 598 12.31 -13.83 4.31
C TRP A 598 11.37 -13.96 3.09
N ILE A 599 11.83 -14.62 2.02
CA ILE A 599 11.08 -14.81 0.76
C ILE A 599 10.78 -16.30 0.56
N ASP A 600 9.54 -16.66 0.29
CA ASP A 600 9.13 -18.04 0.00
C ASP A 600 9.11 -18.38 -1.50
N LYS A 601 8.75 -19.63 -1.80
CA LYS A 601 8.68 -20.17 -3.16
C LYS A 601 7.60 -19.56 -4.06
N THR A 602 6.63 -18.83 -3.51
CA THR A 602 5.54 -18.19 -4.25
C THR A 602 5.97 -16.90 -4.96
N CYS A 603 7.22 -16.47 -4.79
CA CYS A 603 7.79 -15.34 -5.52
C CYS A 603 7.68 -15.53 -7.04
N ILE A 604 6.94 -14.63 -7.68
CA ILE A 604 6.72 -14.59 -9.13
C ILE A 604 7.75 -13.73 -9.88
N GLY A 605 8.62 -13.01 -9.16
CA GLY A 605 9.65 -12.21 -9.79
C GLY A 605 9.25 -10.80 -10.25
N CYS A 606 8.13 -10.25 -9.77
CA CYS A 606 7.62 -8.93 -10.19
C CYS A 606 8.61 -7.76 -9.98
N GLY A 607 9.39 -7.78 -8.90
CA GLY A 607 10.38 -6.74 -8.60
C GLY A 607 9.92 -5.67 -7.61
N ASN A 608 8.63 -5.56 -7.27
CA ASN A 608 8.09 -4.53 -6.37
C ASN A 608 8.85 -4.43 -5.04
N CYS A 609 9.22 -5.56 -4.44
CA CYS A 609 9.98 -5.56 -3.20
C CYS A 609 11.39 -4.97 -3.33
N SER A 610 11.99 -5.05 -4.52
CA SER A 610 13.27 -4.43 -4.85
C SER A 610 13.14 -2.92 -4.95
N GLU A 611 12.06 -2.43 -5.56
CA GLU A 611 11.77 -1.00 -5.70
C GLU A 611 11.38 -0.38 -4.35
N ASN A 612 10.52 -1.08 -3.59
CA ASN A 612 10.09 -0.65 -2.26
C ASN A 612 11.20 -0.75 -1.21
N CYS A 613 12.35 -1.34 -1.50
CA CYS A 613 13.44 -1.39 -0.55
C CYS A 613 14.27 -0.09 -0.67
N PRO A 614 14.17 0.85 0.29
CA PRO A 614 14.92 2.12 0.22
C PRO A 614 16.44 1.93 0.27
N TYR A 615 16.89 0.71 0.61
CA TYR A 615 18.28 0.38 0.84
C TYR A 615 18.92 -0.43 -0.30
N GLY A 616 18.13 -0.77 -1.33
CA GLY A 616 18.64 -1.51 -2.50
C GLY A 616 19.22 -2.89 -2.19
N VAL A 617 18.82 -3.51 -1.07
CA VAL A 617 19.41 -4.79 -0.58
C VAL A 617 18.73 -6.03 -1.16
N ILE A 618 17.63 -5.86 -1.89
CA ILE A 618 16.94 -6.95 -2.59
C ILE A 618 17.38 -6.93 -4.04
N ARG A 619 17.85 -8.08 -4.55
CA ARG A 619 18.33 -8.24 -5.92
C ARG A 619 17.43 -9.20 -6.69
N MET A 620 17.19 -8.91 -7.97
CA MET A 620 16.48 -9.80 -8.88
C MET A 620 17.49 -10.66 -9.64
N ALA A 621 17.53 -11.97 -9.38
CA ALA A 621 18.42 -12.86 -10.12
C ALA A 621 17.78 -14.22 -10.39
N VAL A 622 18.31 -14.89 -11.41
CA VAL A 622 17.88 -16.23 -11.81
C VAL A 622 18.46 -17.22 -10.80
N PRO A 623 17.64 -18.09 -10.19
CA PRO A 623 18.15 -19.12 -9.27
C PRO A 623 19.22 -19.96 -9.98
N ALA A 624 20.37 -20.18 -9.35
CA ALA A 624 21.41 -20.99 -9.98
C ALA A 624 20.97 -22.46 -10.07
N PRO A 625 21.47 -23.21 -11.07
CA PRO A 625 21.19 -24.63 -11.17
C PRO A 625 21.73 -25.38 -9.94
N LYS A 626 21.00 -26.41 -9.49
CA LYS A 626 21.42 -27.23 -8.35
C LYS A 626 22.79 -27.86 -8.60
N LYS A 627 23.71 -27.72 -7.64
CA LYS A 627 24.99 -28.40 -7.68
C LYS A 627 24.80 -29.93 -7.67
N PRO A 628 25.58 -30.68 -8.45
CA PRO A 628 25.57 -32.14 -8.38
C PRO A 628 26.05 -32.63 -7.01
N GLY A 629 25.56 -33.80 -6.60
CA GLY A 629 25.98 -34.40 -5.33
C GLY A 629 27.48 -34.73 -5.31
N LEU A 630 28.09 -34.79 -4.12
CA LEU A 630 29.53 -35.02 -3.95
C LEU A 630 30.04 -36.24 -4.73
N LEU A 631 29.30 -37.36 -4.68
CA LEU A 631 29.63 -38.58 -5.42
C LEU A 631 29.51 -38.40 -6.94
N GLN A 632 28.56 -37.58 -7.41
CA GLN A 632 28.35 -37.33 -8.83
C GLN A 632 29.44 -36.44 -9.41
N TRP A 633 29.93 -35.48 -8.64
CA TRP A 633 31.14 -34.71 -8.97
C TRP A 633 32.39 -35.59 -8.91
N LEU A 634 32.61 -36.31 -7.80
CA LEU A 634 33.82 -37.11 -7.59
C LEU A 634 33.98 -38.27 -8.60
N LEU A 635 32.89 -38.94 -8.97
CA LEU A 635 32.92 -40.13 -9.84
C LEU A 635 32.77 -39.81 -11.33
N PHE A 636 32.10 -38.71 -11.68
CA PHE A 636 31.75 -38.41 -13.08
C PHE A 636 32.21 -37.03 -13.56
N GLY A 637 32.89 -36.25 -12.72
CA GLY A 637 33.36 -34.90 -13.07
C GLY A 637 32.25 -33.95 -13.54
N ARG A 638 30.99 -34.23 -13.17
CA ARG A 638 29.85 -33.38 -13.55
C ARG A 638 29.76 -32.19 -12.59
N GLY A 639 29.77 -30.97 -13.14
CA GLY A 639 29.58 -29.70 -12.42
C GLY A 639 30.81 -29.20 -11.64
N SER A 640 30.69 -28.06 -10.95
CA SER A 640 31.72 -27.52 -10.06
C SER A 640 31.77 -28.25 -8.71
N GLY A 641 32.98 -28.51 -8.21
CA GLY A 641 33.20 -29.17 -6.92
C GLY A 641 32.97 -28.27 -5.71
N PRO A 642 33.04 -28.84 -4.48
CA PRO A 642 33.05 -28.06 -3.25
C PRO A 642 34.22 -27.05 -3.26
N GLY A 643 33.93 -25.76 -3.13
CA GLY A 643 34.92 -24.68 -3.19
C GLY A 643 35.39 -24.28 -4.61
N GLU A 644 34.89 -24.90 -5.68
CA GLU A 644 35.27 -24.59 -7.07
C GLU A 644 34.29 -23.63 -7.76
N ASP A 645 33.96 -22.49 -7.13
CA ASP A 645 33.35 -21.37 -7.84
C ASP A 645 34.19 -20.12 -7.54
N LYS A 646 35.29 -19.92 -8.28
CA LYS A 646 36.02 -18.66 -8.25
C LYS A 646 35.12 -17.57 -8.83
N LEU A 647 34.50 -16.80 -7.94
CA LEU A 647 33.80 -15.54 -8.21
C LEU A 647 32.77 -15.64 -9.36
N ALA A 648 31.52 -15.91 -9.00
CA ALA A 648 30.36 -15.53 -9.80
C ALA A 648 30.20 -14.00 -9.98
N GLY A 649 31.24 -13.20 -9.68
CA GLY A 649 31.32 -11.76 -9.88
C GLY A 649 31.65 -11.29 -11.30
N LYS A 650 31.81 -12.19 -12.29
CA LYS A 650 31.94 -11.83 -13.71
C LYS A 650 31.11 -12.73 -14.64
N ALA A 651 29.85 -12.97 -14.31
CA ALA A 651 28.89 -13.55 -15.27
C ALA A 651 28.46 -12.49 -16.31
N LYS A 652 29.39 -12.00 -17.13
CA LYS A 652 29.08 -11.21 -18.35
C LYS A 652 29.27 -12.00 -19.65
N LYS A 653 29.77 -13.24 -19.60
CA LYS A 653 29.91 -14.09 -20.79
C LYS A 653 29.83 -15.58 -20.43
N ALA A 654 28.62 -16.12 -20.36
CA ALA A 654 28.40 -17.56 -20.51
C ALA A 654 26.99 -17.78 -21.07
N GLY A 655 26.86 -17.60 -22.39
CA GLY A 655 25.70 -18.09 -23.13
C GLY A 655 25.78 -19.61 -23.24
N ALA A 656 25.32 -20.31 -22.20
CA ALA A 656 25.09 -21.75 -22.26
C ALA A 656 24.07 -22.18 -21.18
N GLY A 657 22.80 -22.31 -21.58
CA GLY A 657 21.89 -23.31 -20.99
C GLY A 657 20.86 -22.87 -19.95
N GLY A 658 20.75 -21.59 -19.59
CA GLY A 658 19.66 -21.10 -18.73
C GLY A 658 18.55 -20.45 -19.55
N GLY A 659 17.67 -21.23 -20.17
CA GLY A 659 16.49 -20.69 -20.85
C GLY A 659 15.52 -20.04 -19.86
N ASP A 660 14.93 -18.89 -20.23
CA ASP A 660 13.65 -18.29 -19.79
C ASP A 660 13.17 -18.48 -18.33
N LEU A 661 14.07 -18.72 -17.36
CA LEU A 661 13.67 -18.83 -15.97
C LEU A 661 13.39 -17.42 -15.41
N PRO A 662 12.19 -17.18 -14.86
CA PRO A 662 11.85 -15.87 -14.31
C PRO A 662 12.81 -15.53 -13.16
N LYS A 663 13.36 -14.32 -13.19
CA LYS A 663 14.18 -13.79 -12.09
C LYS A 663 13.37 -13.84 -10.80
N LYS A 664 13.98 -14.21 -9.69
CA LYS A 664 13.35 -14.16 -8.37
C LYS A 664 14.04 -13.12 -7.50
N ALA A 665 13.26 -12.54 -6.60
CA ALA A 665 13.79 -11.65 -5.58
C ALA A 665 14.64 -12.44 -4.60
N MET A 666 15.83 -11.94 -4.32
CA MET A 666 16.79 -12.52 -3.40
C MET A 666 17.28 -11.45 -2.42
N LYS A 667 17.32 -11.84 -1.15
CA LYS A 667 17.77 -11.02 -0.04
C LYS A 667 18.26 -11.94 1.07
N CYS A 668 19.05 -11.42 2.00
CA CYS A 668 19.42 -12.20 3.19
C CYS A 668 18.16 -12.62 3.98
N ASP A 669 18.13 -13.87 4.43
CA ASP A 669 17.10 -14.51 5.26
C ASP A 669 17.74 -15.06 6.55
N LEU A 670 18.85 -14.47 7.00
CA LEU A 670 19.64 -14.93 8.16
C LEU A 670 20.03 -16.43 8.11
N CYS A 671 20.11 -17.00 6.91
CA CYS A 671 20.33 -18.43 6.68
C CYS A 671 19.27 -19.31 7.37
N ARG A 672 18.00 -18.89 7.29
CA ARG A 672 16.83 -19.60 7.81
C ARG A 672 16.91 -21.11 7.58
N GLY A 673 16.68 -21.88 8.65
CA GLY A 673 16.76 -23.34 8.63
C GLY A 673 18.16 -23.93 8.86
N THR A 674 19.20 -23.10 8.96
CA THR A 674 20.56 -23.55 9.30
C THR A 674 20.80 -23.48 10.81
N ARG A 675 21.18 -24.60 11.44
CA ARG A 675 21.36 -24.71 12.92
C ARG A 675 22.40 -23.73 13.51
N GLY A 676 23.32 -23.22 12.70
CA GLY A 676 24.40 -22.31 13.14
C GLY A 676 24.13 -20.81 12.96
N GLY A 677 22.95 -20.38 12.48
CA GLY A 677 22.65 -18.96 12.20
C GLY A 677 23.19 -18.43 10.86
N PRO A 678 23.57 -17.14 10.74
CA PRO A 678 24.09 -16.55 9.50
C PRO A 678 25.48 -17.09 9.12
N ALA A 679 25.61 -17.64 7.90
CA ALA A 679 26.87 -18.19 7.39
C ALA A 679 27.98 -17.12 7.25
N CYS A 680 27.61 -15.90 6.87
CA CYS A 680 28.56 -14.81 6.69
C CYS A 680 29.31 -14.41 7.97
N VAL A 681 28.65 -14.51 9.13
CA VAL A 681 29.25 -14.26 10.45
C VAL A 681 30.14 -15.43 10.85
N ARG A 682 29.63 -16.67 10.73
CA ARG A 682 30.41 -17.88 11.11
C ARG A 682 31.67 -18.08 10.27
N ALA A 683 31.64 -17.70 9.01
CA ALA A 683 32.77 -17.85 8.09
C ALA A 683 33.83 -16.75 8.25
N CYS A 684 33.56 -15.72 9.06
CA CYS A 684 34.52 -14.64 9.30
C CYS A 684 35.65 -15.14 10.22
N PRO A 685 36.90 -15.26 9.75
CA PRO A 685 37.99 -15.84 10.53
C PRO A 685 38.47 -14.93 11.67
N THR A 686 38.21 -13.63 11.58
CA THR A 686 38.65 -12.61 12.54
C THR A 686 37.52 -12.09 13.43
N GLY A 687 36.28 -12.53 13.20
CA GLY A 687 35.10 -11.99 13.90
C GLY A 687 34.69 -10.58 13.46
N ALA A 688 35.26 -10.04 12.37
CA ALA A 688 34.95 -8.70 11.85
C ALA A 688 33.49 -8.51 11.44
N ALA A 689 32.82 -9.55 10.94
CA ALA A 689 31.44 -9.46 10.47
C ALA A 689 30.46 -9.84 11.60
N ILE A 690 29.60 -8.89 12.00
CA ILE A 690 28.65 -9.06 13.09
C ILE A 690 27.22 -8.73 12.65
N ARG A 691 26.25 -9.44 13.23
CA ARG A 691 24.82 -9.20 13.04
C ARG A 691 24.24 -8.68 14.35
N ILE A 692 23.78 -7.43 14.36
CA ILE A 692 23.37 -6.76 15.59
C ILE A 692 22.12 -5.90 15.35
N SER A 693 21.31 -5.72 16.39
CA SER A 693 20.23 -4.74 16.37
C SER A 693 20.80 -3.34 16.67
N PRO A 694 20.20 -2.25 16.18
CA PRO A 694 20.66 -0.89 16.45
C PRO A 694 20.67 -0.60 17.95
N ASN A 695 19.62 -1.01 18.67
CA ASN A 695 19.54 -0.82 20.12
C ASN A 695 20.66 -1.54 20.86
N ASP A 696 21.00 -2.77 20.45
CA ASP A 696 22.10 -3.51 21.06
C ASP A 696 23.46 -2.91 20.66
N TYR A 697 23.59 -2.39 19.44
CA TYR A 697 24.81 -1.71 19.01
C TYR A 697 25.04 -0.43 19.81
N PHE A 698 24.03 0.43 19.95
CA PHE A 698 24.11 1.64 20.77
C PHE A 698 24.38 1.32 22.25
N ARG A 699 23.75 0.29 22.81
CA ARG A 699 24.02 -0.18 24.18
C ARG A 699 25.43 -0.75 24.34
N SER A 700 25.90 -1.55 23.40
CA SER A 700 27.25 -2.12 23.43
C SER A 700 28.34 -1.05 23.33
N MET A 701 28.07 0.04 22.60
CA MET A 701 28.96 1.20 22.58
C MET A 701 28.98 1.96 23.92
N THR A 702 27.89 1.94 24.70
CA THR A 702 27.87 2.53 26.05
C THR A 702 28.58 1.70 27.11
N GLU A 703 28.80 0.40 26.88
CA GLU A 703 29.36 -0.57 27.86
C GLU A 703 30.85 -0.92 27.66
N ILE A 704 31.61 -0.19 26.85
CA ILE A 704 33.07 -0.41 26.77
C ILE A 704 33.68 -0.07 28.16
N PRO A 705 34.36 -1.03 28.84
CA PRO A 705 34.95 -0.78 30.14
C PRO A 705 36.03 0.29 30.06
N SER A 706 36.10 1.12 31.10
CA SER A 706 37.19 2.04 31.41
C SER A 706 38.58 1.44 31.22
#